data_AF-A0A2U2NA73-F1
#
_entry.id   AF-A0A2U2NA73-F1
#
_cell.length_a   1.000
_cell.length_b   1.000
_cell.length_c   1.000
_cell.angle_alpha   90.00
_cell.angle_beta   90.00
_cell.angle_gamma   90.00
#
_symmetry.space_group_name_H-M   'P 1'
#
loop_
_entity.id
_entity.type
_entity.pdbx_description
1 polymer ?
#
loop_
_entity_poly.entity_id
_entity_poly.type
_entity_poly.pdbx_seq_one_letter_code
_entity_poly.pdbx_strand_id
1 'polypeptide(L)'
;MTGNTKVWRAPLAGLASVAMIATMGVAASTANAAPAPGYDGVTVTLNPNGGKFTFTPAASSGASLQSDGTMKVEDSKTSDYQYADGVITGLYSTYGTDANLKWGANSTSNRYFSGWYTSPDAGGQAVDPNEPLQDGTTLYAHWSTDAVDTDESEAAVTLDTKGLVRYGKQGTVDLDATDGPDGGSGVVSKTVYVKGVPASAPANTWFVRLQDGDQLASWQVPSADVQDGQYFTGSWSSDIASLQGGQSATPVTEEGTVVTFDTGTYALFKDGVQTSEKKFDVKRGDTLTSNEFQAVTLGADHNLATKWSVTYGTGSQSENFVFGTTALDATSNAATLKVLNGEKSTQYALHETGKSTAPTRSYFVKRGSSFKDTFAKDAPDAPTRHNATFKGWYDLNATVQNAGYIGTNDKFFDSSMISTENVPGSDWEKADAVAYDFSEKTTESSPAVVDIYAGYTANAKYVTIELDPNYAGSQIQTVKIYEGKTIGSQLPSITRAGYTLKEWKSNQGSVLPLDWTVNFDDPSYTTKIHNTRYVAQWTADSKYGVNGLLSYLSRGYATGETSGKLDFSTPYGEPVKVSETSTLRKHSGYKNLVKTSDGFTEDNSSSQVFVLAQPAGYNEASWKSFLTTREKVVKELISELKLAKTASIKDVYDAVANRLSAEKADQYAQEFAGKLVTNTSYPDVNYDDYGTHSPEITYLTNLGVVKGYPDGTFGYGAPLARVDYIVWLYRAAGSPAADESAAGFSDVNSTTVPNAEFRKAIAWAKSTGVTTGYPDGTFAPYATLARQDAAAFLYRAAGSPKFNESYADVKFADVTPGDSANHSQAVLWAASNGIAKGYSGTVNKFAGMSTLVRQDAAAFLARTLQKGYIAK
;
A
#
# COMPACT_ATOMS: atom_id res chain seq x y z
N MET A 1 -13.22 30.46 -47.69
CA MET A 1 -12.41 31.69 -47.70
C MET A 1 -12.89 32.61 -46.58
N THR A 2 -11.99 32.79 -45.63
CA THR A 2 -11.84 33.85 -44.61
C THR A 2 -12.83 35.02 -44.59
N GLY A 3 -13.49 35.18 -43.45
CA GLY A 3 -14.08 36.43 -42.97
C GLY A 3 -13.48 36.78 -41.61
N ASN A 4 -12.40 37.55 -41.64
CA ASN A 4 -11.82 38.26 -40.51
C ASN A 4 -12.69 39.50 -40.19
N THR A 5 -12.83 39.88 -38.92
CA THR A 5 -12.71 41.25 -38.36
C THR A 5 -13.51 41.47 -37.06
N LYS A 6 -12.78 41.70 -35.94
CA LYS A 6 -12.77 42.94 -35.10
C LYS A 6 -13.75 42.94 -33.90
N VAL A 7 -13.45 43.33 -32.64
CA VAL A 7 -12.35 44.05 -31.94
C VAL A 7 -12.46 43.81 -30.41
N TRP A 8 -11.30 43.63 -29.73
CA TRP A 8 -10.82 43.98 -28.36
C TRP A 8 -11.83 44.35 -27.22
N ARG A 9 -11.65 43.99 -25.94
CA ARG A 9 -10.50 44.14 -25.00
C ARG A 9 -10.61 43.13 -23.82
N ALA A 10 -9.47 42.74 -23.21
CA ALA A 10 -9.34 41.88 -22.00
C ALA A 10 -9.91 42.54 -20.71
N PRO A 11 -9.99 41.88 -19.52
CA PRO A 11 -9.49 40.55 -19.11
C PRO A 11 -10.47 39.70 -18.22
N LEU A 12 -9.97 38.51 -17.82
CA LEU A 12 -10.34 37.63 -16.69
C LEU A 12 -11.43 36.55 -16.83
N ALA A 13 -10.91 35.31 -16.69
CA ALA A 13 -11.42 34.18 -15.91
C ALA A 13 -12.77 33.56 -16.28
N GLY A 14 -12.72 32.28 -16.65
CA GLY A 14 -13.87 31.38 -16.54
C GLY A 14 -13.84 30.22 -17.53
N LEU A 15 -13.58 29.02 -16.98
CA LEU A 15 -14.08 27.72 -17.44
C LEU A 15 -13.39 27.02 -18.63
N ALA A 16 -12.86 25.85 -18.26
CA ALA A 16 -13.13 24.54 -18.87
C ALA A 16 -12.53 24.19 -20.24
N SER A 17 -11.49 23.35 -20.14
CA SER A 17 -11.43 21.98 -20.70
C SER A 17 -11.02 21.76 -22.16
N VAL A 18 -10.13 20.76 -22.27
CA VAL A 18 -9.98 19.73 -23.33
C VAL A 18 -8.73 19.84 -24.24
N ALA A 19 -7.93 18.76 -24.13
CA ALA A 19 -7.09 18.07 -25.13
C ALA A 19 -5.62 18.48 -25.36
N MET A 20 -4.78 17.46 -25.08
CA MET A 20 -3.53 17.05 -25.73
C MET A 20 -2.29 17.93 -25.57
N ILE A 21 -1.28 17.46 -24.83
CA ILE A 21 -0.16 16.59 -25.28
C ILE A 21 0.80 17.35 -26.19
N ALA A 22 1.98 17.67 -25.63
CA ALA A 22 3.29 17.31 -26.17
C ALA A 22 4.41 18.04 -25.38
N THR A 23 5.14 17.26 -24.59
CA THR A 23 6.61 17.12 -24.68
C THR A 23 7.46 18.39 -24.69
N MET A 24 7.87 18.84 -23.50
CA MET A 24 9.24 19.32 -23.21
C MET A 24 9.47 18.95 -21.73
N GLY A 25 10.25 17.91 -21.42
CA GLY A 25 11.68 17.92 -21.65
C GLY A 25 12.36 18.86 -20.65
N VAL A 26 12.02 18.76 -19.37
CA VAL A 26 12.75 19.40 -18.28
C VAL A 26 13.41 18.29 -17.49
N ALA A 27 14.72 18.17 -17.67
CA ALA A 27 15.62 17.53 -16.72
C ALA A 27 15.35 18.13 -15.34
N ALA A 28 14.55 17.44 -14.55
CA ALA A 28 14.29 17.79 -13.18
C ALA A 28 15.36 17.11 -12.33
N SER A 29 16.50 17.78 -12.19
CA SER A 29 17.27 17.69 -10.95
C SER A 29 16.36 18.19 -9.82
N THR A 30 15.53 17.31 -9.27
CA THR A 30 14.78 17.63 -8.05
C THR A 30 15.70 17.38 -6.88
N ALA A 31 16.19 18.47 -6.31
CA ALA A 31 16.27 18.52 -4.85
C ALA A 31 14.83 18.33 -4.35
N ASN A 32 14.50 17.12 -3.91
CA ASN A 32 13.25 16.83 -3.23
C ASN A 32 13.52 16.12 -1.91
N ALA A 33 12.72 16.53 -0.93
CA ALA A 33 12.83 16.23 0.49
C ALA A 33 12.91 14.73 0.82
N ALA A 34 13.47 14.46 2.00
CA ALA A 34 13.62 13.14 2.62
C ALA A 34 12.55 12.10 2.23
N PRO A 35 12.97 10.92 1.76
CA PRO A 35 12.18 9.72 1.88
C PRO A 35 12.83 8.78 2.91
N ALA A 36 12.16 8.64 4.05
CA ALA A 36 12.11 7.39 4.78
C ALA A 36 10.69 7.26 5.35
N PRO A 37 10.11 6.06 5.56
CA PRO A 37 10.68 4.72 5.40
C PRO A 37 9.72 3.69 4.73
N GLY A 38 10.26 2.54 4.30
CA GLY A 38 9.48 1.28 4.20
C GLY A 38 9.95 0.35 3.09
N TYR A 39 10.27 -0.89 3.44
CA TYR A 39 10.46 -1.95 2.44
C TYR A 39 9.76 -3.23 2.88
N ASP A 40 8.50 -3.37 2.44
CA ASP A 40 7.83 -4.65 2.21
C ASP A 40 8.74 -5.56 1.37
N GLY A 41 8.81 -6.87 1.65
CA GLY A 41 9.66 -7.71 0.81
C GLY A 41 9.18 -7.64 -0.64
N VAL A 42 10.11 -7.38 -1.54
CA VAL A 42 9.82 -6.67 -2.78
C VAL A 42 9.18 -7.59 -3.80
N THR A 43 7.92 -7.32 -4.10
CA THR A 43 7.20 -7.86 -5.23
C THR A 43 7.28 -6.86 -6.38
N VAL A 44 7.82 -7.29 -7.52
CA VAL A 44 7.83 -6.51 -8.75
C VAL A 44 6.96 -7.18 -9.78
N THR A 45 6.14 -6.38 -10.48
CA THR A 45 5.39 -6.84 -11.64
C THR A 45 6.13 -6.45 -12.90
N LEU A 46 6.56 -7.42 -13.69
CA LEU A 46 7.16 -7.22 -15.00
C LEU A 46 6.07 -7.33 -16.06
N ASN A 47 5.75 -6.21 -16.69
CA ASN A 47 4.77 -6.10 -17.75
C ASN A 47 5.49 -6.13 -19.10
N PRO A 48 5.21 -7.11 -19.98
CA PRO A 48 5.87 -7.20 -21.27
C PRO A 48 5.47 -6.08 -22.25
N ASN A 49 4.56 -5.18 -21.88
CA ASN A 49 4.20 -3.95 -22.59
C ASN A 49 3.94 -4.17 -24.10
N GLY A 50 2.99 -5.05 -24.43
CA GLY A 50 2.66 -5.43 -25.81
C GLY A 50 3.40 -6.68 -26.32
N GLY A 51 4.47 -7.10 -25.65
CA GLY A 51 5.11 -8.41 -25.87
C GLY A 51 4.52 -9.53 -25.02
N LYS A 52 5.24 -10.66 -24.93
CA LYS A 52 4.86 -11.85 -24.17
C LYS A 52 6.09 -12.62 -23.66
N PHE A 53 6.00 -13.12 -22.43
CA PHE A 53 6.95 -14.10 -21.89
C PHE A 53 6.78 -15.47 -22.58
N THR A 54 7.90 -16.06 -23.02
CA THR A 54 7.91 -17.35 -23.74
C THR A 54 8.24 -18.55 -22.87
N PHE A 55 8.49 -18.33 -21.58
CA PHE A 55 8.83 -19.35 -20.59
C PHE A 55 7.91 -19.27 -19.37
N THR A 56 7.89 -20.37 -18.61
CA THR A 56 7.25 -20.42 -17.30
C THR A 56 8.33 -20.58 -16.23
N PRO A 57 8.41 -19.70 -15.23
CA PRO A 57 9.42 -19.81 -14.17
C PRO A 57 9.20 -21.06 -13.30
N ALA A 58 10.27 -21.59 -12.71
CA ALA A 58 10.18 -22.70 -11.76
C ALA A 58 9.46 -22.26 -10.48
N ALA A 59 8.64 -23.13 -9.89
CA ALA A 59 7.85 -22.83 -8.70
C ALA A 59 8.67 -22.38 -7.47
N SER A 60 9.97 -22.73 -7.44
CA SER A 60 10.91 -22.36 -6.37
C SER A 60 11.60 -21.00 -6.56
N SER A 61 11.38 -20.32 -7.69
CA SER A 61 12.12 -19.10 -8.08
C SER A 61 11.56 -17.80 -7.49
N GLY A 62 10.45 -17.84 -6.75
CA GLY A 62 9.75 -16.63 -6.32
C GLY A 62 9.03 -15.89 -7.47
N ALA A 63 9.09 -16.38 -8.71
CA ALA A 63 8.41 -15.80 -9.86
C ALA A 63 7.19 -16.60 -10.31
N SER A 64 6.15 -15.91 -10.77
CA SER A 64 4.91 -16.51 -11.29
C SER A 64 4.32 -15.71 -12.45
N LEU A 65 4.04 -16.41 -13.56
CA LEU A 65 3.37 -15.83 -14.73
C LEU A 65 1.87 -15.74 -14.44
N GLN A 66 1.32 -14.53 -14.57
CA GLN A 66 -0.08 -14.22 -14.30
C GLN A 66 -0.97 -14.46 -15.52
N SER A 67 -2.29 -14.58 -15.30
CA SER A 67 -3.26 -14.81 -16.37
C SER A 67 -3.38 -13.66 -17.36
N ASP A 68 -3.01 -12.44 -16.95
CA ASP A 68 -2.97 -11.25 -17.80
C ASP A 68 -1.69 -11.13 -18.66
N GLY A 69 -0.76 -12.09 -18.53
CA GLY A 69 0.50 -12.13 -19.26
C GLY A 69 1.65 -11.38 -18.58
N THR A 70 1.45 -10.76 -17.42
CA THR A 70 2.51 -10.16 -16.61
C THR A 70 3.25 -11.21 -15.78
N MET A 71 4.51 -10.93 -15.40
CA MET A 71 5.30 -11.79 -14.50
C MET A 71 5.41 -11.12 -13.15
N LYS A 72 4.96 -11.79 -12.09
CA LYS A 72 5.15 -11.35 -10.71
C LYS A 72 6.43 -11.99 -10.18
N VAL A 73 7.41 -11.20 -9.74
CA VAL A 73 8.68 -11.68 -9.18
C VAL A 73 8.79 -11.22 -7.73
N GLU A 74 8.96 -12.17 -6.83
CA GLU A 74 9.09 -11.95 -5.39
C GLU A 74 10.53 -12.23 -4.95
N ASP A 75 11.16 -11.22 -4.36
CA ASP A 75 12.45 -11.38 -3.69
C ASP A 75 12.26 -12.06 -2.32
N SER A 76 12.64 -13.36 -2.18
CA SER A 76 12.43 -14.13 -0.93
C SER A 76 13.37 -15.32 -0.64
N LYS A 77 14.08 -15.32 0.54
CA LYS A 77 14.12 -16.36 1.65
C LYS A 77 15.35 -16.27 2.62
N THR A 78 15.29 -16.57 3.94
CA THR A 78 15.16 -17.90 4.67
C THR A 78 14.31 -17.96 5.97
N SER A 79 14.03 -19.16 6.52
CA SER A 79 12.95 -19.51 7.47
C SER A 79 12.72 -18.71 8.76
N ASP A 80 13.71 -18.05 9.37
CA ASP A 80 13.54 -17.57 10.75
C ASP A 80 13.58 -16.03 10.90
N TYR A 81 14.23 -15.30 9.98
CA TYR A 81 14.08 -13.86 9.75
C TYR A 81 14.44 -13.60 8.28
N GLN A 82 13.54 -12.97 7.50
CA GLN A 82 13.65 -12.87 6.03
C GLN A 82 13.89 -11.42 5.65
N TYR A 83 14.98 -11.10 4.96
CA TYR A 83 15.19 -9.76 4.40
C TYR A 83 15.24 -9.87 2.87
N ALA A 84 14.44 -9.05 2.19
CA ALA A 84 14.51 -8.79 0.76
C ALA A 84 15.42 -7.57 0.55
N ASP A 85 16.39 -7.66 -0.35
CA ASP A 85 17.27 -6.53 -0.68
C ASP A 85 16.62 -5.60 -1.71
N GLY A 86 15.48 -6.02 -2.30
CA GLY A 86 14.76 -5.27 -3.32
C GLY A 86 15.37 -5.38 -4.70
N VAL A 87 16.46 -6.15 -4.83
CA VAL A 87 17.17 -6.35 -6.09
C VAL A 87 16.66 -7.65 -6.71
N ILE A 88 16.01 -7.53 -7.86
CA ILE A 88 15.47 -8.69 -8.56
C ILE A 88 16.62 -9.45 -9.24
N THR A 89 17.06 -10.54 -8.62
CA THR A 89 18.09 -11.42 -9.18
C THR A 89 17.67 -11.89 -10.58
N GLY A 90 18.52 -11.62 -11.57
CA GLY A 90 18.24 -11.98 -12.96
C GLY A 90 17.17 -11.14 -13.65
N LEU A 91 16.87 -9.93 -13.16
CA LEU A 91 15.94 -8.98 -13.78
C LEU A 91 16.11 -8.91 -15.31
N TYR A 92 17.36 -8.85 -15.75
CA TYR A 92 17.72 -8.81 -17.16
C TYR A 92 18.12 -10.19 -17.71
N SER A 93 19.02 -10.92 -17.06
CA SER A 93 19.54 -12.21 -17.56
C SER A 93 18.51 -13.34 -17.60
N THR A 94 17.49 -13.29 -16.74
CA THR A 94 16.39 -14.28 -16.71
C THR A 94 15.12 -13.71 -17.35
N TYR A 95 14.70 -12.51 -16.94
CA TYR A 95 13.39 -11.98 -17.32
C TYR A 95 13.42 -11.02 -18.52
N GLY A 96 14.58 -10.45 -18.87
CA GLY A 96 14.74 -9.41 -19.89
C GLY A 96 15.67 -9.80 -21.02
N THR A 97 15.48 -10.98 -21.63
CA THR A 97 16.25 -11.42 -22.81
C THR A 97 15.34 -11.61 -24.02
N ASP A 98 15.88 -11.42 -25.23
CA ASP A 98 15.13 -11.68 -26.47
C ASP A 98 14.70 -13.15 -26.61
N ALA A 99 15.33 -14.08 -25.90
CA ALA A 99 14.92 -15.48 -25.89
C ALA A 99 13.64 -15.69 -25.07
N ASN A 100 13.56 -15.00 -23.93
CA ASN A 100 12.53 -15.18 -22.91
C ASN A 100 11.37 -14.19 -23.04
N LEU A 101 11.54 -13.12 -23.82
CA LEU A 101 10.55 -12.07 -24.08
C LEU A 101 10.42 -11.82 -25.60
N LYS A 102 9.20 -11.89 -26.14
CA LYS A 102 8.95 -11.73 -27.60
C LYS A 102 7.82 -10.75 -27.89
N TRP A 103 7.99 -9.98 -28.96
CA TRP A 103 6.92 -9.13 -29.51
C TRP A 103 6.07 -9.91 -30.53
N GLY A 104 4.76 -10.05 -30.27
CA GLY A 104 3.85 -10.78 -31.16
C GLY A 104 3.96 -12.31 -31.12
N ALA A 105 3.07 -13.00 -31.86
CA ALA A 105 2.87 -14.45 -31.73
C ALA A 105 3.92 -15.34 -32.46
N ASN A 106 4.74 -14.77 -33.34
CA ASN A 106 5.70 -15.50 -34.19
C ASN A 106 7.10 -14.88 -34.13
N SER A 107 8.15 -15.70 -34.31
CA SER A 107 9.58 -15.35 -34.20
C SER A 107 10.13 -14.39 -35.28
N THR A 108 9.27 -13.67 -36.00
CA THR A 108 9.61 -12.81 -37.14
C THR A 108 9.33 -11.33 -36.86
N SER A 109 9.18 -10.92 -35.60
CA SER A 109 9.01 -9.51 -35.25
C SER A 109 10.35 -8.76 -35.30
N ASN A 110 10.36 -7.62 -35.98
CA ASN A 110 11.50 -6.69 -36.03
C ASN A 110 11.61 -5.83 -34.75
N ARG A 111 11.33 -6.40 -33.57
CA ARG A 111 11.38 -5.68 -32.29
C ARG A 111 12.15 -6.49 -31.26
N TYR A 112 13.07 -5.82 -30.59
CA TYR A 112 13.98 -6.38 -29.59
C TYR A 112 13.81 -5.69 -28.25
N PHE A 113 14.04 -6.42 -27.16
CA PHE A 113 13.97 -5.86 -25.83
C PHE A 113 15.10 -4.84 -25.61
N SER A 114 14.75 -3.63 -25.17
CA SER A 114 15.70 -2.55 -24.87
C SER A 114 15.87 -2.26 -23.39
N GLY A 115 15.02 -2.80 -22.52
CA GLY A 115 15.16 -2.70 -21.07
C GLY A 115 13.84 -2.63 -20.32
N TRP A 116 13.95 -2.62 -18.99
CA TRP A 116 12.84 -2.43 -18.07
C TRP A 116 12.75 -0.97 -17.64
N TYR A 117 11.54 -0.40 -17.66
CA TYR A 117 11.28 1.01 -17.38
C TYR A 117 10.12 1.15 -16.40
N THR A 118 10.09 2.21 -15.60
CA THR A 118 8.99 2.47 -14.65
C THR A 118 7.75 3.08 -15.30
N SER A 119 7.81 3.39 -16.60
CA SER A 119 6.74 3.95 -17.42
C SER A 119 6.51 3.05 -18.63
N PRO A 120 5.27 2.87 -19.12
CA PRO A 120 4.99 2.18 -20.37
C PRO A 120 5.26 3.05 -21.61
N ASP A 121 5.31 4.36 -21.43
CA ASP A 121 5.54 5.36 -22.47
C ASP A 121 7.03 5.65 -22.65
N ALA A 122 7.42 5.98 -23.88
CA ALA A 122 8.78 6.42 -24.24
C ALA A 122 9.23 7.67 -23.46
N GLY A 123 10.55 7.79 -23.25
CA GLY A 123 11.17 9.01 -22.70
C GLY A 123 11.76 8.89 -21.30
N GLY A 124 12.39 7.75 -20.97
CA GLY A 124 13.04 7.52 -19.68
C GLY A 124 14.39 6.80 -19.81
N GLN A 125 14.98 6.43 -18.67
CA GLN A 125 16.17 5.58 -18.58
C GLN A 125 15.80 4.18 -18.11
N ALA A 126 16.54 3.18 -18.59
CA ALA A 126 16.37 1.80 -18.15
C ALA A 126 16.74 1.65 -16.66
N VAL A 127 15.96 0.85 -15.94
CA VAL A 127 16.18 0.52 -14.54
C VAL A 127 17.50 -0.22 -14.36
N ASP A 128 18.34 0.24 -13.44
CA ASP A 128 19.58 -0.46 -13.09
C ASP A 128 19.26 -1.81 -12.42
N PRO A 129 19.79 -2.94 -12.92
CA PRO A 129 19.55 -4.26 -12.34
C PRO A 129 20.01 -4.41 -10.89
N ASN A 130 20.88 -3.53 -10.40
CA ASN A 130 21.40 -3.55 -9.04
C ASN A 130 20.71 -2.53 -8.12
N GLU A 131 19.84 -1.68 -8.66
CA GLU A 131 19.09 -0.72 -7.86
C GLU A 131 17.88 -1.38 -7.20
N PRO A 132 17.66 -1.16 -5.90
CA PRO A 132 16.54 -1.74 -5.18
C PRO A 132 15.22 -1.15 -5.66
N LEU A 133 14.28 -2.03 -5.98
CA LEU A 133 12.93 -1.67 -6.40
C LEU A 133 11.99 -1.57 -5.20
N GLN A 134 10.99 -0.70 -5.31
CA GLN A 134 9.95 -0.61 -4.29
C GLN A 134 8.96 -1.75 -4.45
N ASP A 135 8.40 -2.23 -3.34
CA ASP A 135 7.33 -3.22 -3.39
C ASP A 135 6.12 -2.68 -4.19
N GLY A 136 5.51 -3.56 -5.00
CA GLY A 136 4.43 -3.21 -5.92
C GLY A 136 4.88 -2.46 -7.18
N THR A 137 6.18 -2.21 -7.38
CA THR A 137 6.67 -1.57 -8.61
C THR A 137 6.26 -2.38 -9.84
N THR A 138 5.72 -1.70 -10.84
CA THR A 138 5.52 -2.29 -12.16
C THR A 138 6.59 -1.78 -13.11
N LEU A 139 7.33 -2.70 -13.71
CA LEU A 139 8.29 -2.40 -14.77
C LEU A 139 7.68 -2.80 -16.11
N TYR A 140 7.88 -1.96 -17.10
CA TYR A 140 7.39 -2.12 -18.45
C TYR A 140 8.57 -2.40 -19.37
N ALA A 141 8.43 -3.42 -20.22
CA ALA A 141 9.41 -3.69 -21.26
C ALA A 141 9.35 -2.59 -22.32
N HIS A 142 10.49 -2.02 -22.68
CA HIS A 142 10.60 -1.18 -23.87
C HIS A 142 11.21 -1.98 -25.02
N TRP A 143 10.93 -1.52 -26.25
CA TRP A 143 11.23 -2.28 -27.45
C TRP A 143 11.88 -1.40 -28.52
N SER A 144 13.05 -1.80 -29.02
CA SER A 144 13.72 -1.18 -30.18
C SER A 144 13.33 -1.90 -31.48
N THR A 145 13.23 -1.20 -32.60
CA THR A 145 12.98 -1.80 -33.94
C THR A 145 14.25 -2.20 -34.68
N ASP A 146 14.16 -3.11 -35.65
CA ASP A 146 15.28 -3.42 -36.57
C ASP A 146 15.73 -2.15 -37.30
N ALA A 147 17.01 -1.79 -37.19
CA ALA A 147 17.64 -0.68 -37.88
C ALA A 147 17.80 -0.87 -39.42
N VAL A 148 17.02 -1.75 -40.05
CA VAL A 148 17.43 -2.38 -41.32
C VAL A 148 16.83 -1.79 -42.59
N ASP A 149 15.61 -1.23 -42.63
CA ASP A 149 15.00 -0.97 -43.95
C ASP A 149 14.49 0.44 -44.26
N THR A 150 14.59 1.40 -43.35
CA THR A 150 14.42 2.82 -43.65
C THR A 150 15.30 3.64 -42.70
N ASP A 151 15.47 4.93 -42.96
CA ASP A 151 16.35 5.93 -42.32
C ASP A 151 16.42 6.02 -40.76
N GLU A 152 15.87 5.07 -40.02
CA GLU A 152 15.78 5.01 -38.57
C GLU A 152 17.06 4.43 -37.91
N SER A 153 18.21 5.06 -38.14
CA SER A 153 19.36 4.92 -37.22
C SER A 153 19.09 5.48 -35.81
N GLU A 154 17.88 5.94 -35.55
CA GLU A 154 17.42 6.66 -34.36
C GLU A 154 17.16 5.75 -33.14
N ALA A 155 17.23 4.42 -33.29
CA ALA A 155 16.91 3.47 -32.20
C ALA A 155 18.13 2.95 -31.41
N ALA A 156 19.36 3.36 -31.74
CA ALA A 156 20.55 2.92 -31.02
C ALA A 156 21.53 4.05 -30.73
N VAL A 157 22.10 4.08 -29.52
CA VAL A 157 23.26 4.92 -29.22
C VAL A 157 24.52 4.20 -29.67
N THR A 158 25.36 4.92 -30.40
CA THR A 158 26.66 4.41 -30.87
C THR A 158 27.76 4.85 -29.91
N LEU A 159 28.35 3.90 -29.19
CA LEU A 159 29.56 4.18 -28.43
C LEU A 159 30.74 3.83 -29.34
N ASP A 160 31.30 4.86 -29.98
CA ASP A 160 32.51 4.71 -30.78
C ASP A 160 33.70 4.60 -29.83
N THR A 161 33.98 3.35 -29.53
CA THR A 161 35.09 2.97 -28.72
C THR A 161 36.29 2.66 -29.62
N LYS A 162 36.60 3.43 -30.67
CA LYS A 162 37.89 3.60 -31.41
C LYS A 162 39.02 2.51 -31.41
N GLY A 163 38.78 1.23 -31.10
CA GLY A 163 39.87 0.29 -30.76
C GLY A 163 39.67 -0.61 -29.55
N LEU A 164 38.69 -0.32 -28.71
CA LEU A 164 38.56 -0.67 -27.31
C LEU A 164 38.07 -2.08 -27.06
N VAL A 165 38.65 -2.69 -26.03
CA VAL A 165 38.30 -4.00 -25.47
C VAL A 165 38.90 -5.17 -26.27
N ARG A 166 40.22 -5.38 -26.08
CA ARG A 166 40.89 -6.66 -26.37
C ARG A 166 41.09 -7.46 -25.08
N TYR A 167 40.02 -8.06 -24.58
CA TYR A 167 40.15 -9.19 -23.66
C TYR A 167 40.14 -10.48 -24.49
N GLY A 168 41.28 -11.18 -24.55
CA GLY A 168 41.35 -12.54 -25.09
C GLY A 168 41.52 -12.70 -26.62
N LYS A 169 41.87 -13.92 -27.02
CA LYS A 169 42.66 -14.31 -28.20
C LYS A 169 42.04 -13.97 -29.58
N GLN A 170 42.90 -13.66 -30.55
CA GLN A 170 42.57 -13.45 -31.95
C GLN A 170 41.87 -14.69 -32.55
N GLY A 171 40.58 -14.55 -32.92
CA GLY A 171 39.77 -15.57 -33.58
C GLY A 171 38.59 -16.01 -32.72
N THR A 172 37.41 -15.45 -33.02
CA THR A 172 36.10 -15.82 -32.45
C THR A 172 36.04 -15.73 -30.92
N VAL A 173 35.97 -14.51 -30.41
CA VAL A 173 35.61 -14.24 -29.01
C VAL A 173 34.18 -13.71 -29.03
N ASP A 174 33.21 -14.62 -28.86
CA ASP A 174 32.03 -14.24 -28.09
C ASP A 174 32.58 -13.82 -26.72
N LEU A 175 32.29 -12.58 -26.29
CA LEU A 175 32.33 -12.34 -24.86
C LEU A 175 31.35 -13.36 -24.28
N ASP A 176 31.86 -14.26 -23.44
CA ASP A 176 31.00 -15.18 -22.70
C ASP A 176 29.91 -14.31 -22.05
N ALA A 177 28.66 -14.76 -22.09
CA ALA A 177 27.51 -13.95 -21.67
C ALA A 177 27.62 -13.45 -20.21
N THR A 178 28.62 -13.94 -19.47
CA THR A 178 29.00 -13.59 -18.10
C THR A 178 29.85 -12.32 -17.97
N ASP A 179 30.53 -11.85 -19.03
CA ASP A 179 31.64 -10.88 -18.92
C ASP A 179 31.35 -9.48 -19.54
N GLY A 180 30.09 -9.19 -19.90
CA GLY A 180 29.65 -7.83 -20.23
C GLY A 180 29.41 -6.99 -18.95
N PRO A 181 29.42 -5.64 -19.01
CA PRO A 181 29.07 -4.80 -17.87
C PRO A 181 27.67 -5.09 -17.29
N ASP A 182 26.80 -5.74 -18.08
CA ASP A 182 25.43 -6.15 -17.74
C ASP A 182 25.22 -7.67 -17.60
N GLY A 183 26.29 -8.49 -17.69
CA GLY A 183 26.30 -9.90 -17.26
C GLY A 183 25.22 -10.86 -17.84
N GLY A 184 24.64 -10.59 -19.01
CA GLY A 184 23.84 -11.59 -19.74
C GLY A 184 22.50 -11.16 -20.33
N SER A 185 22.20 -9.85 -20.40
CA SER A 185 20.89 -9.35 -20.87
C SER A 185 20.69 -9.35 -22.39
N GLY A 186 21.76 -9.09 -23.15
CA GLY A 186 21.71 -8.85 -24.59
C GLY A 186 21.15 -7.48 -25.01
N VAL A 187 20.86 -6.58 -24.07
CA VAL A 187 20.43 -5.19 -24.32
C VAL A 187 21.58 -4.35 -24.88
N VAL A 188 22.81 -4.68 -24.46
CA VAL A 188 24.06 -4.14 -25.00
C VAL A 188 24.68 -5.20 -25.92
N SER A 189 25.04 -4.82 -27.13
CA SER A 189 25.65 -5.75 -28.09
C SER A 189 26.92 -5.19 -28.72
N LYS A 190 28.00 -6.00 -28.66
CA LYS A 190 29.33 -5.63 -29.20
C LYS A 190 29.37 -5.69 -30.74
N THR A 191 28.55 -6.53 -31.37
CA THR A 191 28.41 -6.60 -32.83
C THR A 191 27.14 -7.37 -33.17
N VAL A 192 26.01 -6.69 -33.40
CA VAL A 192 24.91 -7.36 -34.11
C VAL A 192 25.25 -7.29 -35.60
N TYR A 193 25.28 -8.44 -36.26
CA TYR A 193 24.98 -8.53 -37.69
C TYR A 193 23.58 -7.98 -37.90
N VAL A 194 23.46 -6.65 -37.88
CA VAL A 194 22.31 -5.94 -38.41
C VAL A 194 22.44 -6.19 -39.90
N LYS A 195 21.52 -6.97 -40.47
CA LYS A 195 21.50 -7.23 -41.91
C LYS A 195 21.50 -5.86 -42.60
N GLY A 196 22.57 -5.46 -43.29
CA GLY A 196 22.70 -4.12 -43.90
C GLY A 196 23.74 -3.18 -43.28
N VAL A 197 24.32 -3.49 -42.11
CA VAL A 197 25.54 -2.80 -41.66
C VAL A 197 26.72 -3.27 -42.51
N PRO A 198 27.43 -2.38 -43.21
CA PRO A 198 28.52 -2.78 -44.08
C PRO A 198 29.62 -3.45 -43.26
N ALA A 199 30.26 -4.49 -43.81
CA ALA A 199 31.36 -5.23 -43.20
C ALA A 199 32.60 -4.36 -42.82
N SER A 200 32.52 -3.05 -43.06
CA SER A 200 33.51 -2.02 -42.74
C SER A 200 33.25 -1.28 -41.41
N ALA A 201 32.20 -1.60 -40.64
CA ALA A 201 32.04 -1.06 -39.30
C ALA A 201 33.24 -1.48 -38.42
N PRO A 202 33.89 -0.55 -37.67
CA PRO A 202 35.03 -0.90 -36.83
C PRO A 202 34.63 -1.94 -35.77
N ALA A 203 35.45 -2.95 -35.54
CA ALA A 203 35.23 -4.05 -34.59
C ALA A 203 35.06 -3.62 -33.10
N ASN A 204 35.03 -2.31 -32.84
CA ASN A 204 35.10 -1.68 -31.52
C ASN A 204 33.99 -0.64 -31.36
N THR A 205 32.77 -1.00 -31.77
CA THR A 205 31.59 -0.14 -31.66
C THR A 205 30.54 -0.88 -30.86
N TRP A 206 30.08 -0.29 -29.76
CA TRP A 206 29.01 -0.87 -28.95
C TRP A 206 27.68 -0.21 -29.30
N PHE A 207 26.65 -1.04 -29.43
CA PHE A 207 25.29 -0.59 -29.66
C PHE A 207 24.43 -0.89 -28.44
N VAL A 208 23.85 0.16 -27.88
CA VAL A 208 22.79 0.05 -26.88
C VAL A 208 21.46 0.27 -27.57
N ARG A 209 20.56 -0.69 -27.42
CA ARG A 209 19.22 -0.65 -28.01
C ARG A 209 18.34 0.28 -27.18
N LEU A 210 17.64 1.20 -27.82
CA LEU A 210 16.71 2.13 -27.19
C LEU A 210 15.39 2.16 -27.97
N GLN A 211 14.28 2.43 -27.28
CA GLN A 211 13.07 2.88 -27.96
C GLN A 211 13.23 4.36 -28.32
N ASP A 212 12.51 4.84 -29.33
CA ASP A 212 12.52 6.26 -29.69
C ASP A 212 12.21 7.14 -28.46
N GLY A 213 13.04 8.16 -28.22
CA GLY A 213 12.96 9.08 -27.08
C GLY A 213 13.61 8.61 -25.78
N ASP A 214 13.97 7.33 -25.64
CA ASP A 214 14.63 6.82 -24.42
C ASP A 214 16.08 7.33 -24.29
N GLN A 215 16.54 7.36 -23.04
CA GLN A 215 17.87 7.80 -22.65
C GLN A 215 18.75 6.62 -22.21
N LEU A 216 20.03 6.72 -22.53
CA LEU A 216 21.05 5.76 -22.11
C LEU A 216 21.33 5.87 -20.59
N ALA A 217 21.35 4.74 -19.88
CA ALA A 217 21.74 4.69 -18.48
C ALA A 217 23.26 4.46 -18.32
N SER A 218 23.84 4.99 -17.24
CA SER A 218 25.28 4.91 -16.97
C SER A 218 25.79 3.48 -16.74
N TRP A 219 24.97 2.58 -16.18
CA TRP A 219 25.32 1.18 -15.99
C TRP A 219 25.37 0.38 -17.30
N GLN A 220 24.74 0.89 -18.37
CA GLN A 220 24.72 0.25 -19.69
C GLN A 220 26.00 0.52 -20.49
N VAL A 221 26.92 1.35 -19.99
CA VAL A 221 28.18 1.68 -20.68
C VAL A 221 29.39 1.01 -20.02
N PRO A 222 30.37 0.52 -20.80
CA PRO A 222 31.63 0.02 -20.25
C PRO A 222 32.37 1.08 -19.45
N SER A 223 32.97 0.70 -18.32
CA SER A 223 33.76 1.59 -17.45
C SER A 223 35.28 1.41 -17.60
N ALA A 224 35.72 0.64 -18.61
CA ALA A 224 37.11 0.25 -18.79
C ALA A 224 37.83 1.05 -19.89
N ASP A 225 39.16 0.99 -19.88
CA ASP A 225 40.05 1.54 -20.90
C ASP A 225 39.66 1.00 -22.30
N VAL A 226 39.52 1.81 -23.35
CA VAL A 226 40.46 2.80 -23.83
C VAL A 226 41.28 2.24 -25.00
N GLN A 227 42.57 2.18 -24.79
CA GLN A 227 43.48 1.52 -25.72
C GLN A 227 44.74 1.27 -24.94
N ASP A 228 45.50 0.22 -25.27
CA ASP A 228 46.85 0.05 -24.74
C ASP A 228 47.63 1.38 -24.81
N GLY A 229 47.94 1.97 -23.65
CA GLY A 229 48.63 3.25 -23.51
C GLY A 229 47.73 4.50 -23.49
N GLN A 230 46.41 4.35 -23.39
CA GLN A 230 45.43 5.42 -23.14
C GLN A 230 44.57 5.06 -21.93
N TYR A 231 44.68 5.88 -20.88
CA TYR A 231 43.95 5.73 -19.63
C TYR A 231 42.59 6.43 -19.69
N PHE A 232 41.52 5.72 -19.37
CA PHE A 232 40.18 6.26 -19.28
C PHE A 232 40.04 7.13 -18.04
N THR A 233 39.61 8.39 -18.21
CA THR A 233 39.47 9.32 -17.08
C THR A 233 38.16 9.14 -16.31
N GLY A 234 37.37 8.12 -16.64
CA GLY A 234 36.02 7.94 -16.07
C GLY A 234 34.98 8.91 -16.64
N SER A 235 35.22 9.52 -17.81
CA SER A 235 34.32 10.52 -18.41
C SER A 235 34.16 10.30 -19.91
N TRP A 236 33.03 10.74 -20.46
CA TRP A 236 32.73 10.63 -21.89
C TRP A 236 32.62 12.01 -22.54
N SER A 237 32.77 12.08 -23.87
CA SER A 237 32.73 13.32 -24.65
C SER A 237 31.39 14.06 -24.57
N SER A 238 30.35 13.37 -24.09
CA SER A 238 29.00 13.86 -23.83
C SER A 238 28.51 13.22 -22.53
N ASP A 239 27.55 13.86 -21.87
CA ASP A 239 26.89 13.26 -20.72
C ASP A 239 26.10 12.02 -21.15
N ILE A 240 26.58 10.84 -20.73
CA ILE A 240 26.00 9.53 -21.08
C ILE A 240 24.51 9.46 -20.72
N ALA A 241 24.13 10.02 -19.57
CA ALA A 241 22.75 10.01 -19.08
C ALA A 241 21.79 10.82 -19.97
N SER A 242 22.32 11.67 -20.85
CA SER A 242 21.54 12.51 -21.76
C SER A 242 21.44 11.96 -23.18
N LEU A 243 22.16 10.87 -23.50
CA LEU A 243 22.24 10.36 -24.86
C LEU A 243 20.97 9.62 -25.25
N GLN A 244 20.44 9.96 -26.42
CA GLN A 244 19.29 9.33 -27.07
C GLN A 244 19.72 8.61 -28.35
N GLY A 245 18.86 7.74 -28.87
CA GLY A 245 19.18 6.96 -30.07
C GLY A 245 19.55 7.84 -31.29
N GLY A 246 20.48 7.34 -32.10
CA GLY A 246 21.12 8.08 -33.18
C GLY A 246 22.30 8.97 -32.75
N GLN A 247 22.51 9.18 -31.45
CA GLN A 247 23.65 9.94 -30.93
C GLN A 247 24.88 9.06 -30.67
N SER A 248 26.04 9.69 -30.56
CA SER A 248 27.31 9.01 -30.29
C SER A 248 28.13 9.69 -29.20
N ALA A 249 28.85 8.89 -28.41
CA ALA A 249 29.85 9.37 -27.48
C ALA A 249 31.16 8.59 -27.60
N THR A 250 32.25 9.29 -27.30
CA THR A 250 33.61 8.73 -27.25
C THR A 250 34.16 8.89 -25.83
N PRO A 251 34.91 7.92 -25.31
CA PRO A 251 35.50 8.03 -23.97
C PRO A 251 36.58 9.13 -23.94
N VAL A 252 36.68 9.84 -22.82
CA VAL A 252 37.74 10.82 -22.55
C VAL A 252 38.96 10.07 -22.01
N THR A 253 40.10 10.27 -22.66
CA THR A 253 41.35 9.59 -22.30
C THR A 253 42.48 10.55 -22.01
N GLU A 254 43.41 10.07 -21.20
CA GLU A 254 44.73 10.63 -20.99
C GLU A 254 45.82 9.63 -21.42
N GLU A 255 47.08 10.08 -21.46
CA GLU A 255 48.20 9.20 -21.75
C GLU A 255 48.39 8.14 -20.64
N GLY A 256 48.28 6.87 -21.03
CA GLY A 256 48.46 5.71 -20.16
C GLY A 256 49.81 4.99 -20.37
N THR A 257 50.10 4.11 -19.41
CA THR A 257 51.17 3.12 -19.42
C THR A 257 50.55 1.74 -19.35
N VAL A 258 50.83 0.87 -20.32
CA VAL A 258 50.43 -0.53 -20.25
C VAL A 258 51.35 -1.25 -19.27
N VAL A 259 50.82 -1.64 -18.11
CA VAL A 259 51.55 -2.42 -17.10
C VAL A 259 51.29 -3.91 -17.33
N THR A 260 52.33 -4.65 -17.72
CA THR A 260 52.30 -6.12 -17.84
C THR A 260 52.87 -6.76 -16.58
N PHE A 261 52.11 -7.64 -15.95
CA PHE A 261 52.51 -8.41 -14.77
C PHE A 261 53.08 -9.77 -15.17
N ASP A 262 54.40 -9.94 -15.08
CA ASP A 262 55.10 -11.24 -15.13
C ASP A 262 55.14 -11.86 -13.72
N THR A 263 54.06 -12.56 -13.37
CA THR A 263 53.88 -13.13 -12.03
C THR A 263 54.46 -14.54 -11.87
N GLY A 264 54.98 -15.17 -12.93
CA GLY A 264 55.45 -16.56 -12.88
C GLY A 264 54.39 -17.52 -12.33
N THR A 265 54.68 -18.17 -11.20
CA THR A 265 53.77 -19.10 -10.50
C THR A 265 52.78 -18.41 -9.55
N TYR A 266 52.85 -17.09 -9.39
CA TYR A 266 51.95 -16.34 -8.53
C TYR A 266 50.63 -16.04 -9.27
N ALA A 267 49.50 -16.24 -8.59
CA ALA A 267 48.20 -15.74 -9.01
C ALA A 267 48.15 -14.22 -8.80
N LEU A 268 47.54 -13.49 -9.73
CA LEU A 268 47.36 -12.04 -9.61
C LEU A 268 45.96 -11.75 -9.08
N PHE A 269 45.88 -10.83 -8.14
CA PHE A 269 44.65 -10.31 -7.58
C PHE A 269 44.56 -8.82 -7.90
N LYS A 270 43.41 -8.40 -8.41
CA LYS A 270 43.05 -6.99 -8.62
C LYS A 270 41.88 -6.64 -7.70
N ASP A 271 42.03 -5.62 -6.87
CA ASP A 271 41.02 -5.15 -5.90
C ASP A 271 40.49 -6.28 -4.97
N GLY A 272 41.36 -7.25 -4.66
CA GLY A 272 41.05 -8.44 -3.85
C GLY A 272 40.42 -9.60 -4.63
N VAL A 273 40.18 -9.47 -5.93
CA VAL A 273 39.60 -10.52 -6.79
C VAL A 273 40.69 -11.16 -7.66
N GLN A 274 40.76 -12.49 -7.70
CA GLN A 274 41.73 -13.17 -8.54
C GLN A 274 41.41 -12.92 -10.02
N THR A 275 42.41 -12.51 -10.80
CA THR A 275 42.25 -12.26 -12.23
C THR A 275 43.24 -13.08 -13.07
N SER A 276 42.76 -13.53 -14.23
CA SER A 276 43.59 -14.14 -15.27
C SER A 276 44.26 -13.08 -16.14
N GLU A 277 43.79 -11.84 -16.07
CA GLU A 277 44.37 -10.70 -16.77
C GLU A 277 45.75 -10.35 -16.21
N LYS A 278 46.66 -9.99 -17.10
CA LYS A 278 48.06 -9.67 -16.78
C LYS A 278 48.50 -8.32 -17.33
N LYS A 279 47.61 -7.57 -17.96
CA LYS A 279 47.92 -6.28 -18.57
C LYS A 279 46.87 -5.28 -18.12
N PHE A 280 47.30 -4.11 -17.66
CA PHE A 280 46.39 -3.08 -17.18
C PHE A 280 46.90 -1.73 -17.66
N ASP A 281 46.00 -0.88 -18.14
CA ASP A 281 46.34 0.50 -18.46
C ASP A 281 46.26 1.34 -17.19
N VAL A 282 47.32 2.11 -16.94
CA VAL A 282 47.43 2.96 -15.76
C VAL A 282 47.90 4.33 -16.21
N LYS A 283 47.38 5.39 -15.60
CA LYS A 283 47.81 6.76 -15.88
C LYS A 283 49.34 6.91 -15.80
N ARG A 284 49.96 7.57 -16.78
CA ARG A 284 51.41 7.82 -16.78
C ARG A 284 51.81 8.63 -15.55
N GLY A 285 52.91 8.23 -14.91
CA GLY A 285 53.43 8.92 -13.74
C GLY A 285 52.78 8.54 -12.41
N ASP A 286 51.70 7.73 -12.42
CA ASP A 286 51.04 7.31 -11.18
C ASP A 286 51.77 6.16 -10.48
N THR A 287 51.49 6.03 -9.18
CA THR A 287 51.92 4.90 -8.35
C THR A 287 50.85 3.81 -8.38
N LEU A 288 51.26 2.56 -8.59
CA LEU A 288 50.37 1.42 -8.33
C LEU A 288 50.28 1.17 -6.84
N THR A 289 49.11 0.78 -6.34
CA THR A 289 48.92 0.49 -4.92
C THR A 289 48.74 -1.00 -4.66
N SER A 290 49.15 -1.45 -3.46
CA SER A 290 48.93 -2.81 -2.97
C SER A 290 47.45 -3.12 -2.73
N ASN A 291 46.61 -2.09 -2.55
CA ASN A 291 45.16 -2.21 -2.47
C ASN A 291 44.57 -2.69 -3.80
N GLU A 292 45.17 -2.21 -4.88
CA GLU A 292 44.72 -2.49 -6.24
C GLU A 292 45.32 -3.78 -6.77
N PHE A 293 46.62 -4.05 -6.56
CA PHE A 293 47.27 -5.24 -7.10
C PHE A 293 48.07 -6.04 -6.06
N GLN A 294 47.87 -7.36 -6.04
CA GLN A 294 48.69 -8.30 -5.26
C GLN A 294 49.02 -9.53 -6.08
N ALA A 295 50.21 -10.12 -5.90
CA ALA A 295 50.53 -11.42 -6.48
C ALA A 295 50.88 -12.43 -5.39
N VAL A 296 50.25 -13.61 -5.41
CA VAL A 296 50.36 -14.60 -4.33
C VAL A 296 50.46 -16.02 -4.87
N THR A 297 51.31 -16.86 -4.28
CA THR A 297 51.27 -18.31 -4.55
C THR A 297 50.13 -18.97 -3.77
N LEU A 298 49.25 -19.70 -4.45
CA LEU A 298 48.15 -20.43 -3.81
C LEU A 298 48.65 -21.82 -3.37
N GLY A 299 49.05 -21.93 -2.10
CA GLY A 299 49.55 -23.16 -1.47
C GLY A 299 49.41 -23.06 0.05
N ALA A 300 49.90 -24.06 0.80
CA ALA A 300 49.62 -24.19 2.24
C ALA A 300 50.00 -22.99 3.13
N ASP A 301 50.94 -22.14 2.68
CA ASP A 301 51.50 -21.03 3.48
C ASP A 301 51.43 -19.67 2.77
N HIS A 302 50.67 -19.54 1.66
CA HIS A 302 50.52 -18.35 0.81
C HIS A 302 51.69 -17.34 0.82
N ASN A 303 52.55 -17.32 -0.22
CA ASN A 303 53.61 -16.31 -0.32
C ASN A 303 53.15 -15.09 -1.10
N LEU A 304 53.14 -13.91 -0.47
CA LEU A 304 52.85 -12.61 -1.08
C LEU A 304 54.12 -12.04 -1.71
N ALA A 305 54.05 -11.60 -2.96
CA ALA A 305 55.15 -10.94 -3.66
C ALA A 305 55.46 -9.57 -3.04
N THR A 306 56.60 -9.46 -2.35
CA THR A 306 57.02 -8.21 -1.67
C THR A 306 58.16 -7.49 -2.39
N LYS A 307 58.77 -8.11 -3.40
CA LYS A 307 59.81 -7.49 -4.23
C LYS A 307 59.51 -7.67 -5.70
N TRP A 308 59.53 -6.55 -6.42
CA TRP A 308 59.24 -6.46 -7.84
C TRP A 308 60.35 -5.72 -8.57
N SER A 309 60.72 -6.18 -9.76
CA SER A 309 61.45 -5.35 -10.71
C SER A 309 60.49 -4.73 -11.72
N VAL A 310 60.82 -3.53 -12.19
CA VAL A 310 60.11 -2.87 -13.28
C VAL A 310 61.05 -2.72 -14.47
N THR A 311 60.56 -3.05 -15.66
CA THR A 311 61.25 -2.81 -16.94
C THR A 311 60.40 -1.90 -17.80
N TYR A 312 60.92 -0.76 -18.21
CA TYR A 312 60.24 0.15 -19.13
C TYR A 312 60.69 -0.08 -20.56
N GLY A 313 59.73 -0.29 -21.47
CA GLY A 313 60.00 -0.56 -22.88
C GLY A 313 61.05 -1.67 -23.11
N THR A 314 62.07 -1.39 -23.91
CA THR A 314 63.11 -2.37 -24.29
C THR A 314 64.45 -2.19 -23.58
N GLY A 315 64.59 -1.27 -22.61
CA GLY A 315 65.95 -0.84 -22.20
C GLY A 315 66.22 -0.47 -20.75
N SER A 316 65.24 0.00 -19.96
CA SER A 316 65.52 0.49 -18.59
C SER A 316 64.91 -0.42 -17.52
N GLN A 317 65.77 -1.12 -16.77
CA GLN A 317 65.35 -1.91 -15.60
C GLN A 317 65.64 -1.15 -14.30
N SER A 318 64.67 -1.13 -13.39
CA SER A 318 64.88 -0.80 -11.98
C SER A 318 64.56 -2.04 -11.13
N GLU A 319 65.47 -2.40 -10.23
CA GLU A 319 65.36 -3.62 -9.43
C GLU A 319 64.42 -3.50 -8.21
N ASN A 320 63.93 -2.30 -7.90
CA ASN A 320 63.17 -2.04 -6.67
C ASN A 320 61.88 -1.27 -6.94
N PHE A 321 60.90 -1.91 -7.57
CA PHE A 321 59.54 -1.38 -7.64
C PHE A 321 58.80 -1.71 -6.33
N VAL A 322 58.29 -0.67 -5.67
CA VAL A 322 57.55 -0.77 -4.42
C VAL A 322 56.19 -0.09 -4.59
N PHE A 323 55.12 -0.87 -4.43
CA PHE A 323 53.74 -0.36 -4.47
C PHE A 323 53.55 0.80 -3.49
N GLY A 324 52.78 1.81 -3.92
CA GLY A 324 52.45 3.02 -3.16
C GLY A 324 53.59 4.04 -3.04
N THR A 325 54.79 3.73 -3.54
CA THR A 325 55.96 4.62 -3.41
C THR A 325 56.71 4.85 -4.71
N THR A 326 56.80 3.84 -5.57
CA THR A 326 57.47 3.95 -6.87
C THR A 326 56.46 4.39 -7.93
N ALA A 327 56.62 5.61 -8.45
CA ALA A 327 55.84 6.08 -9.58
C ALA A 327 56.29 5.38 -10.88
N LEU A 328 55.34 5.11 -11.78
CA LEU A 328 55.66 4.67 -13.13
C LEU A 328 56.38 5.79 -13.88
N ASP A 329 57.29 5.45 -14.80
CA ASP A 329 57.98 6.44 -15.62
C ASP A 329 56.97 7.17 -16.51
N ALA A 330 56.83 8.48 -16.29
CA ALA A 330 55.90 9.34 -17.01
C ALA A 330 56.19 9.44 -18.52
N THR A 331 57.37 9.03 -18.97
CA THR A 331 57.77 9.07 -20.39
C THR A 331 57.57 7.73 -21.12
N SER A 332 57.30 6.65 -20.38
CA SER A 332 57.17 5.31 -20.92
C SER A 332 55.71 4.93 -21.12
N ASN A 333 55.38 4.36 -22.27
CA ASN A 333 54.03 3.87 -22.59
C ASN A 333 53.80 2.40 -22.22
N ALA A 334 54.83 1.70 -21.75
CA ALA A 334 54.75 0.31 -21.32
C ALA A 334 55.73 0.03 -20.18
N ALA A 335 55.29 -0.77 -19.22
CA ALA A 335 56.07 -1.26 -18.10
C ALA A 335 55.81 -2.75 -17.87
N THR A 336 56.83 -3.53 -17.57
CA THR A 336 56.70 -4.93 -17.15
C THR A 336 57.13 -5.05 -15.70
N LEU A 337 56.21 -5.49 -14.84
CA LEU A 337 56.47 -5.79 -13.44
C LEU A 337 56.69 -7.28 -13.25
N LYS A 338 57.86 -7.65 -12.74
CA LYS A 338 58.22 -9.06 -12.50
C LYS A 338 58.41 -9.32 -11.02
N VAL A 339 57.80 -10.40 -10.53
CA VAL A 339 58.01 -10.86 -9.15
C VAL A 339 59.43 -11.39 -8.98
N LEU A 340 60.17 -10.85 -8.01
CA LEU A 340 61.52 -11.30 -7.66
C LEU A 340 61.53 -12.25 -6.45
N ASN A 341 60.76 -11.90 -5.42
CA ASN A 341 60.66 -12.69 -4.21
C ASN A 341 59.30 -12.46 -3.53
N GLY A 342 58.87 -13.46 -2.75
CA GLY A 342 57.71 -13.37 -1.89
C GLY A 342 58.02 -13.80 -0.47
N GLU A 343 57.15 -13.41 0.46
CA GLU A 343 57.25 -13.73 1.88
C GLU A 343 55.92 -14.32 2.35
N LYS A 344 55.97 -15.11 3.43
CA LYS A 344 54.76 -15.74 3.99
C LYS A 344 53.72 -14.68 4.32
N SER A 345 52.47 -14.99 4.02
CA SER A 345 51.34 -14.10 4.25
C SER A 345 50.19 -14.84 4.92
N THR A 346 49.28 -14.06 5.47
CA THR A 346 47.96 -14.50 5.90
C THR A 346 46.94 -13.93 4.93
N GLN A 347 46.06 -14.79 4.42
CA GLN A 347 44.91 -14.40 3.63
C GLN A 347 43.79 -13.96 4.58
N TYR A 348 43.31 -12.74 4.42
CA TYR A 348 42.01 -12.31 4.90
C TYR A 348 40.98 -12.62 3.82
N ALA A 349 40.28 -13.74 3.99
CA ALA A 349 39.21 -14.18 3.12
C ALA A 349 37.92 -13.48 3.56
N LEU A 350 37.53 -12.44 2.81
CA LEU A 350 36.36 -11.63 3.12
C LEU A 350 35.11 -12.25 2.50
N HIS A 351 34.09 -12.43 3.34
CA HIS A 351 32.78 -12.93 2.96
C HIS A 351 31.76 -11.83 3.17
N GLU A 352 31.40 -11.15 2.08
CA GLU A 352 30.45 -10.03 2.13
C GLU A 352 28.99 -10.52 2.25
N THR A 353 28.71 -11.77 1.85
CA THR A 353 27.36 -12.37 1.86
C THR A 353 27.36 -13.81 2.40
N GLY A 354 26.83 -14.01 3.61
CA GLY A 354 26.55 -15.32 4.18
C GLY A 354 27.75 -16.14 4.68
N LYS A 355 27.47 -17.27 5.36
CA LYS A 355 28.47 -18.07 6.11
C LYS A 355 29.22 -19.13 5.30
N SER A 356 28.68 -19.56 4.16
CA SER A 356 29.17 -20.72 3.40
C SER A 356 29.50 -20.39 1.93
N THR A 357 29.70 -19.12 1.62
CA THR A 357 30.05 -18.66 0.29
C THR A 357 31.56 -18.71 0.09
N ALA A 358 31.99 -18.73 -1.17
CA ALA A 358 33.39 -18.46 -1.48
C ALA A 358 33.70 -16.99 -1.13
N PRO A 359 34.92 -16.66 -0.70
CA PRO A 359 35.26 -15.29 -0.35
C PRO A 359 35.06 -14.38 -1.58
N THR A 360 34.33 -13.29 -1.38
CA THR A 360 34.09 -12.27 -2.41
C THR A 360 35.37 -11.51 -2.73
N ARG A 361 36.20 -11.30 -1.70
CA ARG A 361 37.52 -10.68 -1.82
C ARG A 361 38.53 -11.41 -0.95
N SER A 362 39.77 -11.39 -1.39
CA SER A 362 40.91 -11.95 -0.68
C SER A 362 42.04 -10.92 -0.65
N TYR A 363 42.36 -10.47 0.55
CA TYR A 363 43.49 -9.57 0.80
C TYR A 363 44.59 -10.31 1.52
N PHE A 364 45.84 -10.12 1.11
CA PHE A 364 46.97 -10.85 1.66
C PHE A 364 47.90 -9.90 2.41
N VAL A 365 48.17 -10.22 3.67
CA VAL A 365 49.04 -9.42 4.55
C VAL A 365 50.27 -10.22 4.92
N LYS A 366 51.46 -9.65 4.72
CA LYS A 366 52.72 -10.28 5.09
C LYS A 366 52.75 -10.58 6.60
N ARG A 367 53.18 -11.79 6.98
CA ARG A 367 53.37 -12.16 8.40
C ARG A 367 54.33 -11.16 9.08
N GLY A 368 53.95 -10.67 10.26
CA GLY A 368 54.65 -9.60 10.98
C GLY A 368 54.15 -8.19 10.68
N SER A 369 53.14 -8.04 9.81
CA SER A 369 52.53 -6.75 9.42
C SER A 369 51.03 -6.73 9.75
N SER A 370 50.47 -5.53 9.90
CA SER A 370 49.02 -5.30 10.02
C SER A 370 48.38 -5.01 8.66
N PHE A 371 47.04 -4.96 8.62
CA PHE A 371 46.30 -4.53 7.43
C PHE A 371 46.68 -3.09 7.04
N LYS A 372 46.79 -2.21 8.04
CA LYS A 372 47.21 -0.81 7.86
C LYS A 372 48.61 -0.66 7.30
N ASP A 373 49.56 -1.47 7.75
CA ASP A 373 50.93 -1.46 7.22
C ASP A 373 50.97 -1.83 5.73
N THR A 374 50.04 -2.69 5.29
CA THR A 374 50.03 -3.22 3.91
C THR A 374 49.24 -2.34 2.95
N PHE A 375 48.11 -1.80 3.40
CA PHE A 375 47.10 -1.17 2.56
C PHE A 375 46.87 0.32 2.86
N ALA A 376 47.55 0.86 3.88
CA ALA A 376 47.35 2.22 4.40
C ALA A 376 45.88 2.51 4.80
N LYS A 377 45.12 1.47 5.15
CA LYS A 377 43.73 1.53 5.62
C LYS A 377 43.59 0.81 6.95
N ASP A 378 42.72 1.29 7.83
CA ASP A 378 42.51 0.65 9.14
C ASP A 378 41.78 -0.71 9.02
N ALA A 379 40.97 -0.89 7.97
CA ALA A 379 40.24 -2.12 7.65
C ALA A 379 39.86 -2.14 6.15
N PRO A 380 39.39 -3.26 5.61
CA PRO A 380 38.74 -3.29 4.29
C PRO A 380 37.54 -2.32 4.24
N ASP A 381 37.26 -1.79 3.04
CA ASP A 381 36.13 -0.89 2.84
C ASP A 381 34.83 -1.59 3.24
N ALA A 382 33.92 -0.83 3.87
CA ALA A 382 32.62 -1.34 4.27
C ALA A 382 31.86 -1.81 3.02
N PRO A 383 31.47 -3.10 2.94
CA PRO A 383 30.66 -3.57 1.84
C PRO A 383 29.30 -2.90 1.91
N THR A 384 28.84 -2.42 0.77
CA THR A 384 27.49 -1.92 0.63
C THR A 384 26.54 -3.10 0.54
N ARG A 385 25.60 -3.18 1.46
CA ARG A 385 24.50 -4.13 1.40
C ARG A 385 23.19 -3.38 1.51
N HIS A 386 22.31 -3.56 0.54
CA HIS A 386 21.01 -2.93 0.56
C HIS A 386 20.19 -3.44 1.77
N ASN A 387 19.42 -2.53 2.38
CA ASN A 387 18.57 -2.79 3.55
C ASN A 387 19.27 -3.37 4.79
N ALA A 388 20.59 -3.27 4.88
CA ALA A 388 21.35 -3.62 6.08
C ALA A 388 22.47 -2.60 6.33
N THR A 389 22.61 -2.17 7.58
CA THR A 389 23.71 -1.31 8.00
C THR A 389 24.91 -2.19 8.34
N PHE A 390 26.05 -1.95 7.68
CA PHE A 390 27.29 -2.63 7.99
C PHE A 390 27.69 -2.36 9.44
N LYS A 391 27.76 -3.42 10.26
CA LYS A 391 28.09 -3.35 11.68
C LYS A 391 29.60 -3.52 11.91
N GLY A 392 30.25 -4.27 11.02
CA GLY A 392 31.68 -4.54 11.09
C GLY A 392 32.04 -5.86 10.44
N TRP A 393 33.31 -6.19 10.53
CA TRP A 393 33.87 -7.46 10.09
C TRP A 393 34.02 -8.39 11.30
N TYR A 394 33.72 -9.67 11.15
CA TYR A 394 33.68 -10.63 12.26
C TYR A 394 34.37 -11.94 11.88
N ASP A 395 35.22 -12.45 12.77
CA ASP A 395 35.59 -13.87 12.78
C ASP A 395 34.51 -14.63 13.55
N LEU A 396 33.83 -15.57 12.89
CA LEU A 396 32.73 -16.33 13.48
C LEU A 396 33.16 -17.25 14.63
N ASN A 397 34.43 -17.64 14.66
CA ASN A 397 35.00 -18.50 15.69
C ASN A 397 35.62 -17.71 16.86
N ALA A 398 35.67 -16.38 16.76
CA ALA A 398 36.18 -15.55 17.84
C ALA A 398 35.33 -15.75 19.11
N THR A 399 36.03 -15.93 20.24
CA THR A 399 35.38 -16.11 21.54
C THR A 399 34.79 -14.79 22.02
N VAL A 400 33.50 -14.80 22.32
CA VAL A 400 32.77 -13.70 22.94
C VAL A 400 32.61 -13.98 24.42
N GLN A 401 33.18 -13.11 25.27
CA GLN A 401 33.03 -13.17 26.71
C GLN A 401 32.52 -11.82 27.24
N ASN A 402 31.22 -11.73 27.54
CA ASN A 402 30.60 -10.53 28.10
C ASN A 402 29.44 -10.89 29.03
N ALA A 403 29.33 -10.19 30.17
CA ALA A 403 28.23 -10.30 31.14
C ALA A 403 27.83 -11.75 31.56
N GLY A 404 28.79 -12.68 31.60
CA GLY A 404 28.57 -14.08 31.99
C GLY A 404 28.29 -15.05 30.83
N TYR A 405 28.16 -14.56 29.59
CA TYR A 405 28.15 -15.40 28.39
C TYR A 405 29.57 -15.78 27.96
N ILE A 406 29.76 -17.04 27.54
CA ILE A 406 30.97 -17.54 26.88
C ILE A 406 30.51 -18.33 25.65
N GLY A 407 30.85 -17.85 24.46
CA GLY A 407 30.50 -18.50 23.20
C GLY A 407 31.26 -17.89 22.02
N THR A 408 30.70 -18.01 20.82
CA THR A 408 31.34 -17.56 19.57
C THR A 408 30.45 -16.61 18.79
N ASN A 409 31.06 -15.77 17.94
CA ASN A 409 30.34 -14.82 17.09
C ASN A 409 29.30 -15.51 16.17
N ASP A 410 29.49 -16.79 15.81
CA ASP A 410 28.55 -17.58 14.99
C ASP A 410 27.09 -17.58 15.48
N LYS A 411 26.86 -17.35 16.78
CA LYS A 411 25.52 -17.31 17.39
C LYS A 411 24.81 -15.98 17.27
N PHE A 412 25.55 -14.90 16.98
CA PHE A 412 25.00 -13.55 16.88
C PHE A 412 24.54 -13.21 15.47
N PHE A 413 24.81 -14.07 14.49
CA PHE A 413 24.49 -13.85 13.09
C PHE A 413 23.79 -15.07 12.49
N ASP A 414 22.86 -14.85 11.57
CA ASP A 414 22.22 -15.92 10.80
C ASP A 414 23.11 -16.42 9.64
N SER A 415 22.61 -17.33 8.80
CA SER A 415 23.35 -17.84 7.63
C SER A 415 23.68 -16.78 6.59
N SER A 416 23.01 -15.63 6.62
CA SER A 416 23.20 -14.49 5.73
C SER A 416 24.04 -13.37 6.36
N MET A 417 24.57 -13.58 7.57
CA MET A 417 25.36 -12.60 8.35
C MET A 417 24.59 -11.37 8.84
N ILE A 418 23.26 -11.48 9.01
CA ILE A 418 22.48 -10.45 9.71
C ILE A 418 22.46 -10.74 11.20
N SER A 419 22.60 -9.69 12.01
CA SER A 419 22.54 -9.79 13.47
C SER A 419 21.21 -10.37 13.93
N THR A 420 21.24 -11.43 14.72
CA THR A 420 20.06 -12.05 15.31
C THR A 420 19.86 -11.55 16.73
N GLU A 421 18.66 -11.07 17.05
CA GLU A 421 18.36 -10.48 18.38
C GLU A 421 18.10 -11.53 19.46
N ASN A 422 17.89 -12.78 19.07
CA ASN A 422 17.62 -13.90 19.98
C ASN A 422 18.71 -14.95 19.86
N VAL A 423 19.74 -14.90 20.72
CA VAL A 423 20.56 -16.09 20.97
C VAL A 423 19.73 -17.01 21.87
N PRO A 424 19.34 -18.21 21.41
CA PRO A 424 18.43 -19.07 22.19
C PRO A 424 19.06 -19.48 23.53
N GLY A 425 18.39 -19.18 24.65
CA GLY A 425 18.62 -19.85 25.93
C GLY A 425 19.06 -19.06 27.16
N SER A 426 18.99 -17.71 27.22
CA SER A 426 19.21 -17.03 28.50
C SER A 426 18.57 -15.63 28.63
N ASP A 427 18.36 -15.21 29.88
CA ASP A 427 17.68 -13.98 30.34
C ASP A 427 18.43 -12.64 30.05
N TRP A 428 18.98 -12.36 28.86
CA TRP A 428 19.92 -11.23 28.70
C TRP A 428 19.68 -10.29 27.50
N GLU A 429 19.63 -9.00 27.82
CA GLU A 429 19.68 -7.85 26.88
C GLU A 429 21.11 -7.22 26.80
N LYS A 430 22.23 -7.95 27.05
CA LYS A 430 23.54 -7.28 27.32
C LYS A 430 24.85 -7.84 26.73
N ALA A 431 24.87 -8.82 25.82
CA ALA A 431 26.12 -9.24 25.15
C ALA A 431 26.13 -8.90 23.65
N ASP A 432 27.26 -8.44 23.13
CA ASP A 432 27.46 -8.02 21.74
C ASP A 432 28.54 -8.87 21.06
N ALA A 433 28.38 -9.08 19.74
CA ALA A 433 29.43 -9.66 18.90
C ALA A 433 30.70 -8.80 18.91
N VAL A 434 31.86 -9.45 18.88
CA VAL A 434 33.17 -8.78 18.90
C VAL A 434 33.69 -8.63 17.49
N ALA A 435 33.82 -7.39 17.00
CA ALA A 435 34.37 -7.10 15.68
C ALA A 435 35.85 -7.50 15.59
N TYR A 436 36.26 -7.93 14.41
CA TYR A 436 37.64 -8.30 14.10
C TYR A 436 38.53 -7.05 14.09
N ASP A 437 39.66 -7.10 14.78
CA ASP A 437 40.64 -6.03 14.84
C ASP A 437 41.73 -6.21 13.77
N PHE A 438 41.65 -5.41 12.70
CA PHE A 438 42.64 -5.40 11.61
C PHE A 438 43.92 -4.64 11.95
N SER A 439 43.98 -3.96 13.10
CA SER A 439 45.15 -3.20 13.53
C SER A 439 46.24 -4.10 14.11
N GLU A 440 45.89 -5.32 14.55
CA GLU A 440 46.86 -6.27 15.07
C GLU A 440 47.80 -6.77 13.98
N LYS A 441 49.08 -6.94 14.35
CA LYS A 441 50.06 -7.54 13.46
C LYS A 441 49.88 -9.04 13.42
N THR A 442 49.83 -9.59 12.22
CA THR A 442 49.97 -11.03 12.01
C THR A 442 51.32 -11.51 12.56
N THR A 443 51.40 -12.76 13.00
CA THR A 443 52.61 -13.38 13.55
C THR A 443 53.04 -14.57 12.69
N GLU A 444 54.24 -15.11 12.92
CA GLU A 444 54.68 -16.34 12.23
C GLU A 444 53.76 -17.54 12.50
N SER A 445 53.07 -17.54 13.64
CA SER A 445 52.07 -18.54 14.04
C SER A 445 50.64 -18.22 13.58
N SER A 446 50.40 -17.08 12.94
CA SER A 446 49.07 -16.78 12.39
C SER A 446 48.67 -17.81 11.33
N PRO A 447 47.37 -18.15 11.25
CA PRO A 447 46.89 -19.11 10.26
C PRO A 447 47.13 -18.59 8.84
N ALA A 448 47.21 -19.52 7.88
CA ALA A 448 47.37 -19.19 6.47
C ALA A 448 46.15 -18.45 5.91
N VAL A 449 44.96 -18.76 6.41
CA VAL A 449 43.69 -18.12 6.05
C VAL A 449 42.93 -17.76 7.32
N VAL A 450 42.36 -16.56 7.34
CA VAL A 450 41.38 -16.10 8.33
C VAL A 450 40.12 -15.74 7.56
N ASP A 451 39.04 -16.47 7.84
CA ASP A 451 37.72 -16.18 7.30
C ASP A 451 37.07 -15.05 8.10
N ILE A 452 36.78 -13.95 7.41
CA ILE A 452 36.21 -12.75 8.01
C ILE A 452 34.92 -12.41 7.28
N TYR A 453 33.84 -12.27 8.05
CA TYR A 453 32.51 -12.12 7.51
C TYR A 453 31.98 -10.73 7.80
N ALA A 454 31.36 -10.10 6.80
CA ALA A 454 30.68 -8.83 7.00
C ALA A 454 29.41 -9.06 7.81
N GLY A 455 29.35 -8.50 9.01
CA GLY A 455 28.16 -8.52 9.85
C GLY A 455 27.34 -7.26 9.64
N TYR A 456 26.02 -7.42 9.58
CA TYR A 456 25.12 -6.30 9.34
C TYR A 456 23.99 -6.29 10.37
N THR A 457 23.42 -5.11 10.61
CA THR A 457 22.13 -4.95 11.28
C THR A 457 21.08 -4.69 10.21
N ALA A 458 19.96 -5.41 10.26
CA ALA A 458 18.88 -5.17 9.33
C ALA A 458 18.27 -3.78 9.55
N ASN A 459 18.00 -3.07 8.45
CA ASN A 459 17.35 -1.75 8.51
C ASN A 459 15.82 -1.85 8.66
N ALA A 460 15.24 -3.05 8.50
CA ALA A 460 13.79 -3.27 8.56
C ALA A 460 13.46 -4.68 9.08
N LYS A 461 13.15 -4.80 10.37
CA LYS A 461 12.56 -6.02 10.95
C LYS A 461 11.07 -6.08 10.61
N TYR A 462 10.54 -7.28 10.34
CA TYR A 462 9.10 -7.49 10.16
C TYR A 462 8.63 -8.87 10.60
N VAL A 463 7.32 -9.02 10.80
CA VAL A 463 6.63 -10.30 11.00
C VAL A 463 5.53 -10.48 9.96
N THR A 464 5.31 -11.71 9.51
CA THR A 464 4.21 -12.02 8.60
C THR A 464 2.96 -12.39 9.39
N ILE A 465 1.82 -11.83 9.01
CA ILE A 465 0.49 -12.21 9.49
C ILE A 465 -0.39 -12.65 8.32
N GLU A 466 -1.32 -13.56 8.56
CA GLU A 466 -2.35 -13.90 7.58
C GLU A 466 -3.63 -13.13 7.89
N LEU A 467 -4.19 -12.46 6.90
CA LEU A 467 -5.47 -11.77 6.96
C LEU A 467 -6.50 -12.51 6.12
N ASP A 468 -7.57 -12.98 6.74
CA ASP A 468 -8.72 -13.56 6.05
C ASP A 468 -9.84 -12.51 5.97
N PRO A 469 -10.13 -11.94 4.78
CA PRO A 469 -11.19 -10.96 4.63
C PRO A 469 -12.59 -11.51 4.91
N ASN A 470 -12.77 -12.82 5.06
CA ASN A 470 -13.97 -13.44 5.62
C ASN A 470 -15.29 -13.05 4.89
N TYR A 471 -15.29 -13.12 3.56
CA TYR A 471 -16.51 -13.05 2.73
C TYR A 471 -16.40 -14.00 1.52
N ALA A 472 -17.54 -14.35 0.90
CA ALA A 472 -17.55 -15.33 -0.18
C ALA A 472 -16.68 -14.87 -1.36
N GLY A 473 -15.73 -15.71 -1.78
CA GLY A 473 -14.79 -15.41 -2.87
C GLY A 473 -13.54 -14.61 -2.45
N SER A 474 -13.40 -14.21 -1.17
CA SER A 474 -12.16 -13.59 -0.69
C SER A 474 -11.03 -14.61 -0.57
N GLN A 475 -9.81 -14.20 -0.91
CA GLN A 475 -8.60 -14.98 -0.66
C GLN A 475 -7.90 -14.48 0.62
N ILE A 476 -7.24 -15.39 1.33
CA ILE A 476 -6.39 -15.05 2.46
C ILE A 476 -5.19 -14.28 1.93
N GLN A 477 -4.92 -13.15 2.56
CA GLN A 477 -3.81 -12.26 2.21
C GLN A 477 -2.70 -12.44 3.24
N THR A 478 -1.49 -12.69 2.77
CA THR A 478 -0.31 -12.72 3.62
C THR A 478 0.28 -11.31 3.65
N VAL A 479 0.37 -10.71 4.83
CA VAL A 479 0.77 -9.30 5.02
C VAL A 479 1.98 -9.23 5.93
N LYS A 480 2.96 -8.39 5.58
CA LYS A 480 4.16 -8.16 6.38
C LYS A 480 3.98 -6.91 7.23
N ILE A 481 4.39 -6.98 8.49
CA ILE A 481 4.24 -5.89 9.46
C ILE A 481 5.64 -5.48 9.92
N TYR A 482 6.05 -4.28 9.54
CA TYR A 482 7.37 -3.70 9.77
C TYR A 482 7.45 -2.94 11.08
N GLU A 483 8.65 -2.98 11.65
CA GLU A 483 9.07 -2.16 12.78
C GLU A 483 8.97 -0.66 12.47
N GLY A 484 8.72 0.15 13.50
CA GLY A 484 8.65 1.61 13.40
C GLY A 484 7.39 2.16 12.74
N LYS A 485 6.50 1.31 12.23
CA LYS A 485 5.20 1.70 11.65
C LYS A 485 4.02 1.14 12.45
N THR A 486 2.89 1.83 12.39
CA THR A 486 1.64 1.32 12.97
C THR A 486 1.14 0.11 12.18
N ILE A 487 0.57 -0.91 12.82
CA ILE A 487 0.05 -2.09 12.11
C ILE A 487 -0.97 -1.69 11.03
N GLY A 488 -1.91 -0.80 11.37
CA GLY A 488 -3.03 -0.40 10.54
C GLY A 488 -2.63 0.31 9.24
N SER A 489 -1.55 1.10 9.27
CA SER A 489 -1.03 1.75 8.06
C SER A 489 -0.42 0.78 7.06
N GLN A 490 -0.20 -0.47 7.46
CA GLN A 490 0.47 -1.50 6.67
C GLN A 490 -0.51 -2.57 6.17
N LEU A 491 -1.78 -2.51 6.58
CA LEU A 491 -2.78 -3.48 6.15
C LEU A 491 -3.39 -3.09 4.79
N PRO A 492 -3.70 -4.08 3.92
CA PRO A 492 -4.37 -3.83 2.66
C PRO A 492 -5.76 -3.22 2.89
N SER A 493 -6.11 -2.25 2.04
CA SER A 493 -7.45 -1.66 2.04
C SER A 493 -8.47 -2.69 1.53
N ILE A 494 -9.23 -3.27 2.46
CA ILE A 494 -10.32 -4.18 2.12
C ILE A 494 -11.66 -3.43 2.16
N THR A 495 -12.40 -3.51 1.07
CA THR A 495 -13.73 -2.91 0.96
C THR A 495 -14.75 -4.00 0.63
N ARG A 496 -15.88 -3.99 1.32
CA ARG A 496 -17.00 -4.87 1.05
C ARG A 496 -18.25 -4.03 0.86
N ALA A 497 -18.86 -4.09 -0.31
CA ALA A 497 -20.01 -3.25 -0.64
C ALA A 497 -21.16 -3.50 0.37
N GLY A 498 -21.59 -2.45 1.07
CA GLY A 498 -22.65 -2.53 2.07
C GLY A 498 -22.21 -3.12 3.42
N TYR A 499 -20.90 -3.19 3.70
CA TYR A 499 -20.37 -3.59 5.00
C TYR A 499 -19.15 -2.75 5.33
N THR A 500 -19.05 -2.33 6.58
CA THR A 500 -17.83 -1.73 7.10
C THR A 500 -17.04 -2.71 7.96
N LEU A 501 -15.73 -2.77 7.77
CA LEU A 501 -14.82 -3.55 8.60
C LEU A 501 -14.83 -3.01 10.03
N LYS A 502 -15.16 -3.88 11.00
CA LYS A 502 -15.19 -3.57 12.43
C LYS A 502 -13.81 -3.75 13.07
N GLU A 503 -13.23 -4.93 12.95
CA GLU A 503 -11.92 -5.28 13.53
C GLU A 503 -11.32 -6.53 12.87
N TRP A 504 -10.04 -6.76 13.09
CA TRP A 504 -9.34 -8.00 12.75
C TRP A 504 -9.13 -8.82 14.03
N LYS A 505 -9.59 -10.08 14.03
CA LYS A 505 -9.58 -10.91 15.24
C LYS A 505 -8.88 -12.24 15.01
N SER A 506 -7.98 -12.62 15.91
CA SER A 506 -7.27 -13.91 15.83
C SER A 506 -8.17 -15.07 16.24
N ASN A 507 -7.77 -16.29 15.89
CA ASN A 507 -8.43 -17.52 16.32
C ASN A 507 -8.42 -17.74 17.85
N GLN A 508 -7.54 -17.03 18.57
CA GLN A 508 -7.45 -17.04 20.04
C GLN A 508 -8.29 -15.93 20.70
N GLY A 509 -8.96 -15.10 19.91
CA GLY A 509 -9.85 -14.04 20.38
C GLY A 509 -9.20 -12.67 20.58
N SER A 510 -7.89 -12.55 20.37
CA SER A 510 -7.15 -11.27 20.45
C SER A 510 -7.47 -10.38 19.24
N VAL A 511 -7.66 -9.08 19.48
CA VAL A 511 -7.86 -8.07 18.43
C VAL A 511 -6.50 -7.55 17.95
N LEU A 512 -6.32 -7.41 16.64
CA LEU A 512 -5.12 -6.83 16.07
C LEU A 512 -5.04 -5.31 16.37
N PRO A 513 -4.02 -4.82 17.07
CA PRO A 513 -3.96 -3.42 17.51
C PRO A 513 -3.45 -2.51 16.37
N LEU A 514 -4.38 -1.98 15.57
CA LEU A 514 -4.08 -1.23 14.34
C LEU A 514 -3.27 0.06 14.56
N ASP A 515 -3.39 0.68 15.72
CA ASP A 515 -2.69 1.92 16.10
C ASP A 515 -1.32 1.68 16.75
N TRP A 516 -0.99 0.43 17.07
CA TRP A 516 0.29 0.12 17.72
C TRP A 516 1.44 0.18 16.72
N THR A 517 2.44 1.02 17.03
CA THR A 517 3.72 1.04 16.33
C THR A 517 4.54 -0.16 16.74
N VAL A 518 4.94 -0.98 15.77
CA VAL A 518 5.69 -2.19 16.04
C VAL A 518 7.11 -1.84 16.48
N ASN A 519 7.52 -2.43 17.59
CA ASN A 519 8.89 -2.47 18.07
C ASN A 519 9.20 -3.92 18.40
N PHE A 520 10.13 -4.56 17.70
CA PHE A 520 10.47 -5.96 17.96
C PHE A 520 11.43 -6.11 19.13
N ASP A 521 12.06 -5.01 19.57
CA ASP A 521 12.82 -4.97 20.82
C ASP A 521 11.89 -4.95 22.06
N ASP A 522 10.58 -4.72 21.88
CA ASP A 522 9.59 -4.82 22.95
C ASP A 522 9.22 -6.30 23.20
N PRO A 523 9.52 -6.87 24.38
CA PRO A 523 9.22 -8.28 24.69
C PRO A 523 7.72 -8.63 24.55
N SER A 524 6.83 -7.62 24.64
CA SER A 524 5.39 -7.80 24.49
C SER A 524 4.94 -8.04 23.05
N TYR A 525 5.81 -7.90 22.03
CA TYR A 525 5.45 -8.08 20.62
C TYR A 525 4.80 -9.45 20.36
N THR A 526 5.33 -10.52 20.97
CA THR A 526 4.84 -11.91 20.82
C THR A 526 3.41 -12.10 21.33
N THR A 527 2.98 -11.24 22.26
CA THR A 527 1.64 -11.26 22.84
C THR A 527 0.67 -10.30 22.13
N LYS A 528 1.18 -9.27 21.45
CA LYS A 528 0.37 -8.27 20.71
C LYS A 528 0.15 -8.66 19.25
N ILE A 529 1.17 -9.23 18.62
CA ILE A 529 1.10 -9.82 17.29
C ILE A 529 1.39 -11.31 17.44
N HIS A 530 0.34 -12.11 17.33
CA HIS A 530 0.49 -13.56 17.30
C HIS A 530 0.84 -13.96 15.87
N ASN A 531 1.83 -14.84 15.69
CA ASN A 531 2.21 -15.41 14.38
C ASN A 531 1.10 -16.37 13.86
N THR A 532 -0.05 -15.80 13.52
CA THR A 532 -1.33 -16.50 13.31
C THR A 532 -2.19 -15.80 12.26
N ARG A 533 -3.34 -16.41 11.95
CA ARG A 533 -4.38 -15.84 11.08
C ARG A 533 -5.33 -14.93 11.85
N TYR A 534 -5.56 -13.74 11.31
CA TYR A 534 -6.56 -12.77 11.73
C TYR A 534 -7.72 -12.72 10.73
N VAL A 535 -8.95 -12.81 11.24
CA VAL A 535 -10.17 -12.90 10.44
C VAL A 535 -10.95 -11.61 10.56
N ALA A 536 -11.34 -11.02 9.43
CA ALA A 536 -12.10 -9.78 9.36
C ALA A 536 -13.49 -9.96 9.98
N GLN A 537 -13.86 -9.04 10.87
CA GLN A 537 -15.20 -8.91 11.42
C GLN A 537 -15.92 -7.76 10.71
N TRP A 538 -17.05 -8.04 10.07
CA TRP A 538 -17.81 -7.05 9.30
C TRP A 538 -19.06 -6.59 10.04
N THR A 539 -19.40 -5.31 9.85
CA THR A 539 -20.67 -4.70 10.27
C THR A 539 -21.45 -4.29 9.02
N ALA A 540 -22.71 -4.71 8.88
CA ALA A 540 -23.52 -4.41 7.71
C ALA A 540 -23.99 -2.96 7.67
N ASP A 541 -23.86 -2.31 6.51
CA ASP A 541 -24.48 -1.02 6.22
C ASP A 541 -25.99 -1.22 6.03
N SER A 542 -26.76 -0.26 6.53
CA SER A 542 -28.17 -0.39 6.88
C SER A 542 -29.16 -0.50 5.70
N LYS A 543 -28.77 -0.89 4.49
CA LYS A 543 -29.69 -0.94 3.34
C LYS A 543 -30.15 -2.36 2.99
N TYR A 544 -29.28 -3.36 3.17
CA TYR A 544 -29.54 -4.76 2.80
C TYR A 544 -28.70 -5.69 3.69
N GLY A 545 -29.19 -6.92 3.91
CA GLY A 545 -28.55 -7.90 4.79
C GLY A 545 -29.33 -8.21 6.07
N VAL A 546 -28.64 -8.73 7.10
CA VAL A 546 -29.27 -9.31 8.31
C VAL A 546 -30.25 -8.34 8.99
N ASN A 547 -29.86 -7.08 9.20
CA ASN A 547 -30.71 -6.10 9.89
C ASN A 547 -32.00 -5.75 9.13
N GLY A 548 -31.93 -5.69 7.79
CA GLY A 548 -33.12 -5.47 6.95
C GLY A 548 -34.10 -6.63 7.07
N LEU A 549 -33.58 -7.86 6.98
CA LEU A 549 -34.39 -9.07 7.17
C LEU A 549 -34.97 -9.15 8.58
N LEU A 550 -34.19 -8.87 9.62
CA LEU A 550 -34.67 -8.83 11.01
C LEU A 550 -35.83 -7.84 11.17
N SER A 551 -35.75 -6.66 10.55
CA SER A 551 -36.86 -5.71 10.57
C SER A 551 -38.12 -6.25 9.90
N TYR A 552 -38.02 -6.95 8.77
CA TYR A 552 -39.19 -7.56 8.14
C TYR A 552 -39.79 -8.67 9.01
N LEU A 553 -38.94 -9.46 9.68
CA LEU A 553 -39.37 -10.53 10.57
C LEU A 553 -40.07 -9.99 11.83
N SER A 554 -39.60 -8.89 12.41
CA SER A 554 -40.21 -8.31 13.61
C SER A 554 -41.35 -7.35 13.35
N ARG A 555 -41.54 -6.86 12.11
CA ARG A 555 -42.55 -5.84 11.79
C ARG A 555 -43.95 -6.24 12.23
N GLY A 556 -44.57 -5.38 13.03
CA GLY A 556 -45.94 -5.54 13.54
C GLY A 556 -46.05 -6.44 14.78
N TYR A 557 -44.98 -7.11 15.21
CA TYR A 557 -44.98 -7.84 16.48
C TYR A 557 -44.84 -6.88 17.66
N ALA A 558 -45.44 -7.25 18.79
CA ALA A 558 -45.20 -6.56 20.06
C ALA A 558 -43.73 -6.74 20.49
N THR A 559 -43.14 -5.64 20.95
CA THR A 559 -41.73 -5.56 21.38
C THR A 559 -41.60 -5.39 22.90
N GLY A 560 -42.72 -5.17 23.59
CA GLY A 560 -42.79 -5.07 25.04
C GLY A 560 -44.23 -4.97 25.56
N GLU A 561 -44.37 -5.02 26.88
CA GLU A 561 -45.62 -4.76 27.60
C GLU A 561 -45.31 -3.86 28.80
N THR A 562 -45.95 -2.69 28.88
CA THR A 562 -45.80 -1.75 30.01
C THR A 562 -47.17 -1.45 30.60
N SER A 563 -47.37 -1.81 31.88
CA SER A 563 -48.62 -1.55 32.62
C SER A 563 -49.90 -2.04 31.91
N GLY A 564 -49.83 -3.22 31.27
CA GLY A 564 -50.96 -3.82 30.53
C GLY A 564 -51.23 -3.22 29.15
N LYS A 565 -50.36 -2.33 28.65
CA LYS A 565 -50.37 -1.83 27.27
C LYS A 565 -49.26 -2.47 26.45
N LEU A 566 -49.60 -2.93 25.25
CA LEU A 566 -48.63 -3.46 24.30
C LEU A 566 -47.79 -2.34 23.69
N ASP A 567 -46.50 -2.60 23.58
CA ASP A 567 -45.55 -1.69 22.95
C ASP A 567 -45.21 -2.16 21.52
N PHE A 568 -45.58 -1.32 20.55
CA PHE A 568 -45.24 -1.46 19.13
C PHE A 568 -44.32 -0.32 18.65
N SER A 569 -43.78 0.50 19.56
CA SER A 569 -43.11 1.77 19.27
C SER A 569 -41.75 1.62 18.60
N THR A 570 -41.16 0.42 18.61
CA THR A 570 -39.88 0.14 17.95
C THR A 570 -40.11 -0.71 16.70
N PRO A 571 -40.00 -0.14 15.47
CA PRO A 571 -40.13 -0.91 14.22
C PRO A 571 -39.06 -2.00 14.02
N TYR A 572 -38.10 -2.06 14.94
CA TYR A 572 -36.85 -2.83 14.88
C TYR A 572 -36.56 -3.58 16.20
N GLY A 573 -37.54 -3.64 17.11
CA GLY A 573 -37.42 -4.40 18.35
C GLY A 573 -37.54 -5.89 18.09
N GLU A 574 -36.93 -6.68 18.98
CA GLU A 574 -37.07 -8.13 18.99
C GLU A 574 -38.53 -8.52 19.33
N PRO A 575 -39.14 -9.51 18.64
CA PRO A 575 -40.46 -10.00 19.01
C PRO A 575 -40.44 -10.64 20.40
N VAL A 576 -41.32 -10.19 21.30
CA VAL A 576 -41.45 -10.75 22.66
C VAL A 576 -42.81 -11.39 22.88
N LYS A 577 -42.87 -12.34 23.82
CA LYS A 577 -44.14 -12.86 24.33
C LYS A 577 -44.73 -11.86 25.33
N VAL A 578 -46.04 -11.66 25.26
CA VAL A 578 -46.81 -10.77 26.15
C VAL A 578 -47.94 -11.55 26.82
N SER A 579 -48.40 -11.07 27.97
CA SER A 579 -49.37 -11.79 28.81
C SER A 579 -50.76 -11.82 28.17
N GLU A 580 -51.43 -12.99 28.13
CA GLU A 580 -52.83 -13.08 27.70
C GLU A 580 -53.74 -12.40 28.75
N THR A 581 -54.09 -11.13 28.54
CA THR A 581 -55.09 -10.42 29.34
C THR A 581 -56.46 -10.43 28.66
N SER A 582 -57.55 -10.39 29.44
CA SER A 582 -58.93 -10.33 28.93
C SER A 582 -59.23 -9.08 28.06
N THR A 583 -58.36 -8.07 28.11
CA THR A 583 -58.34 -6.87 27.27
C THR A 583 -57.83 -7.13 25.84
N LEU A 584 -56.93 -8.09 25.62
CA LEU A 584 -56.43 -8.46 24.28
C LEU A 584 -57.51 -9.16 23.45
N ARG A 585 -58.41 -9.92 24.09
CA ARG A 585 -59.55 -10.59 23.45
C ARG A 585 -60.63 -9.63 22.91
N LYS A 586 -60.61 -8.35 23.29
CA LYS A 586 -61.69 -7.38 22.99
C LYS A 586 -61.36 -6.35 21.90
N HIS A 587 -60.12 -6.29 21.39
CA HIS A 587 -59.81 -5.39 20.28
C HIS A 587 -59.95 -6.13 18.94
N SER A 588 -60.90 -5.69 18.11
CA SER A 588 -61.26 -6.23 16.80
C SER A 588 -60.19 -5.98 15.71
N GLY A 589 -58.94 -6.35 15.97
CA GLY A 589 -57.82 -6.14 15.06
C GLY A 589 -56.51 -6.87 15.40
N TYR A 590 -56.41 -7.54 16.54
CA TYR A 590 -55.24 -8.34 16.93
C TYR A 590 -55.51 -9.82 16.67
N LYS A 591 -54.57 -10.53 16.03
CA LYS A 591 -54.63 -11.98 15.87
C LYS A 591 -53.62 -12.65 16.81
N ASN A 592 -54.10 -13.52 17.71
CA ASN A 592 -53.25 -14.44 18.48
C ASN A 592 -52.77 -15.52 17.49
N LEU A 593 -51.46 -15.66 17.25
CA LEU A 593 -50.95 -16.66 16.29
C LEU A 593 -49.91 -17.58 16.95
N VAL A 594 -50.20 -18.88 16.99
CA VAL A 594 -49.22 -19.95 17.25
C VAL A 594 -49.21 -20.92 16.09
N LYS A 595 -48.01 -21.40 15.77
CA LYS A 595 -47.77 -22.30 14.64
C LYS A 595 -48.07 -23.74 15.04
N THR A 596 -48.93 -24.41 14.28
CA THR A 596 -49.03 -25.87 14.21
C THR A 596 -48.40 -26.38 12.92
N SER A 597 -48.34 -27.70 12.70
CA SER A 597 -47.72 -28.33 11.52
C SER A 597 -48.23 -27.80 10.18
N ASP A 598 -49.43 -27.22 10.15
CA ASP A 598 -50.17 -26.89 8.92
C ASP A 598 -50.47 -25.39 8.74
N GLY A 599 -49.99 -24.51 9.63
CA GLY A 599 -50.19 -23.06 9.51
C GLY A 599 -50.13 -22.30 10.84
N PHE A 600 -50.49 -21.01 10.79
CA PHE A 600 -50.71 -20.17 11.98
C PHE A 600 -52.18 -20.26 12.41
N THR A 601 -52.45 -20.79 13.60
CA THR A 601 -53.80 -20.89 14.20
C THR A 601 -53.83 -20.15 15.55
N GLU A 602 -55.02 -19.75 16.01
CA GLU A 602 -55.22 -19.16 17.35
C GLU A 602 -54.80 -20.13 18.45
N ASP A 603 -53.85 -19.73 19.31
CA ASP A 603 -53.55 -20.44 20.56
C ASP A 603 -54.40 -19.89 21.67
N ASN A 604 -55.13 -20.80 22.32
CA ASN A 604 -55.92 -20.53 23.53
C ASN A 604 -55.34 -21.27 24.75
N SER A 605 -54.09 -21.76 24.69
CA SER A 605 -53.52 -22.71 25.64
C SER A 605 -52.26 -22.25 26.38
N SER A 606 -51.70 -21.08 26.08
CA SER A 606 -50.53 -20.53 26.78
C SER A 606 -50.83 -19.18 27.46
N SER A 607 -50.27 -18.94 28.65
CA SER A 607 -50.44 -17.69 29.40
C SER A 607 -49.71 -16.48 28.77
N GLN A 608 -48.87 -16.71 27.75
CA GLN A 608 -48.14 -15.68 27.02
C GLN A 608 -48.03 -16.00 25.53
N VAL A 609 -48.37 -15.03 24.67
CA VAL A 609 -48.43 -15.18 23.20
C VAL A 609 -47.64 -14.10 22.47
N PHE A 610 -47.24 -14.36 21.22
CA PHE A 610 -46.75 -13.30 20.33
C PHE A 610 -47.96 -12.57 19.72
N VAL A 611 -48.06 -11.26 19.95
CA VAL A 611 -49.15 -10.44 19.40
C VAL A 611 -48.67 -9.72 18.16
N LEU A 612 -49.47 -9.80 17.09
CA LEU A 612 -49.23 -9.13 15.82
C LEU A 612 -50.35 -8.12 15.53
N ALA A 613 -49.97 -6.91 15.16
CA ALA A 613 -50.87 -5.86 14.68
C ALA A 613 -50.39 -5.24 13.38
N GLN A 614 -51.35 -4.77 12.58
CA GLN A 614 -51.05 -3.91 11.44
C GLN A 614 -50.48 -2.58 11.94
N PRO A 615 -49.25 -2.19 11.53
CA PRO A 615 -48.72 -0.90 11.89
C PRO A 615 -49.57 0.23 11.27
N ALA A 616 -49.67 1.36 11.99
CA ALA A 616 -50.38 2.53 11.49
C ALA A 616 -49.79 3.02 10.16
N GLY A 617 -50.66 3.42 9.24
CA GLY A 617 -50.26 4.03 7.97
C GLY A 617 -50.18 3.08 6.77
N TYR A 618 -50.25 1.76 6.95
CA TYR A 618 -50.36 0.80 5.84
C TYR A 618 -51.81 0.52 5.48
N ASN A 619 -52.08 0.23 4.20
CA ASN A 619 -53.40 -0.26 3.78
C ASN A 619 -53.57 -1.77 4.07
N GLU A 620 -54.81 -2.21 4.28
CA GLU A 620 -55.11 -3.60 4.69
C GLU A 620 -54.69 -4.65 3.66
N ALA A 621 -54.86 -4.35 2.36
CA ALA A 621 -54.54 -5.27 1.27
C ALA A 621 -53.03 -5.55 1.15
N SER A 622 -52.20 -4.50 1.24
CA SER A 622 -50.75 -4.61 1.20
C SER A 622 -50.20 -5.26 2.47
N TRP A 623 -50.77 -4.95 3.64
CA TRP A 623 -50.41 -5.62 4.88
C TRP A 623 -50.65 -7.13 4.78
N LYS A 624 -51.78 -7.56 4.20
CA LYS A 624 -52.04 -8.98 3.94
C LYS A 624 -51.01 -9.60 2.97
N SER A 625 -50.63 -8.88 1.92
CA SER A 625 -49.60 -9.34 0.97
C SER A 625 -48.24 -9.52 1.63
N PHE A 626 -47.82 -8.56 2.45
CA PHE A 626 -46.60 -8.62 3.24
C PHE A 626 -46.58 -9.83 4.19
N LEU A 627 -47.68 -10.09 4.88
CA LEU A 627 -47.80 -11.25 5.77
C LEU A 627 -47.61 -12.57 5.01
N THR A 628 -48.21 -12.72 3.83
CA THR A 628 -48.03 -13.91 2.99
C THR A 628 -46.56 -14.12 2.59
N THR A 629 -45.85 -13.06 2.20
CA THR A 629 -44.41 -13.14 1.94
C THR A 629 -43.63 -13.54 3.19
N ARG A 630 -43.95 -12.96 4.35
CA ARG A 630 -43.26 -13.30 5.61
C ARG A 630 -43.42 -14.77 5.98
N GLU A 631 -44.61 -15.32 5.82
CA GLU A 631 -44.86 -16.74 6.09
C GLU A 631 -44.03 -17.65 5.19
N LYS A 632 -43.86 -17.29 3.91
CA LYS A 632 -43.00 -17.99 2.96
C LYS A 632 -41.53 -17.93 3.41
N VAL A 633 -41.01 -16.72 3.62
CA VAL A 633 -39.60 -16.48 4.00
C VAL A 633 -39.26 -17.19 5.33
N VAL A 634 -40.14 -17.13 6.33
CA VAL A 634 -39.94 -17.83 7.62
C VAL A 634 -39.82 -19.34 7.43
N LYS A 635 -40.63 -19.95 6.54
CA LYS A 635 -40.53 -21.39 6.25
C LYS A 635 -39.20 -21.75 5.61
N GLU A 636 -38.74 -20.93 4.67
CA GLU A 636 -37.46 -21.13 3.98
C GLU A 636 -36.28 -20.95 4.96
N LEU A 637 -36.33 -19.93 5.82
CA LEU A 637 -35.33 -19.69 6.86
C LEU A 637 -35.23 -20.82 7.88
N ILE A 638 -36.35 -21.42 8.29
CA ILE A 638 -36.34 -22.59 9.18
C ILE A 638 -35.57 -23.75 8.53
N SER A 639 -35.75 -23.96 7.22
CA SER A 639 -35.02 -24.99 6.47
C SER A 639 -33.55 -24.64 6.33
N GLU A 640 -33.24 -23.41 5.88
CA GLU A 640 -31.89 -22.91 5.64
C GLU A 640 -31.02 -22.95 6.91
N LEU A 641 -31.58 -22.48 8.03
CA LEU A 641 -30.89 -22.42 9.32
C LEU A 641 -31.03 -23.71 10.14
N LYS A 642 -31.61 -24.76 9.55
CA LYS A 642 -31.79 -26.09 10.17
C LYS A 642 -32.44 -26.00 11.56
N LEU A 643 -33.46 -25.16 11.70
CA LEU A 643 -34.21 -25.00 12.94
C LEU A 643 -35.27 -26.09 13.09
N ALA A 644 -35.74 -26.30 14.32
CA ALA A 644 -36.89 -27.18 14.55
C ALA A 644 -38.11 -26.68 13.74
N LYS A 645 -38.91 -27.59 13.19
CA LYS A 645 -40.13 -27.22 12.44
C LYS A 645 -41.11 -26.37 13.27
N THR A 646 -41.04 -26.54 14.60
CA THR A 646 -41.80 -25.82 15.63
C THR A 646 -41.15 -24.51 16.10
N ALA A 647 -40.04 -24.08 15.51
CA ALA A 647 -39.36 -22.84 15.88
C ALA A 647 -40.30 -21.63 15.81
N SER A 648 -40.29 -20.82 16.87
CA SER A 648 -41.07 -19.60 16.98
C SER A 648 -40.47 -18.48 16.14
N ILE A 649 -41.22 -17.38 15.95
CA ILE A 649 -40.69 -16.21 15.23
C ILE A 649 -39.45 -15.63 15.92
N LYS A 650 -39.39 -15.68 17.26
CA LYS A 650 -38.20 -15.27 18.02
C LYS A 650 -37.01 -16.19 17.75
N ASP A 651 -37.21 -17.50 17.72
CA ASP A 651 -36.12 -18.45 17.42
C ASP A 651 -35.55 -18.22 16.01
N VAL A 652 -36.43 -17.92 15.05
CA VAL A 652 -36.03 -17.56 13.68
C VAL A 652 -35.31 -16.22 13.65
N TYR A 653 -35.83 -15.20 14.35
CA TYR A 653 -35.21 -13.89 14.47
C TYR A 653 -33.79 -13.99 15.06
N ASP A 654 -33.64 -14.67 16.20
CA ASP A 654 -32.34 -14.85 16.87
C ASP A 654 -31.37 -15.65 15.99
N ALA A 655 -31.86 -16.69 15.30
CA ALA A 655 -31.03 -17.47 14.39
C ALA A 655 -30.58 -16.64 13.17
N VAL A 656 -31.45 -15.80 12.62
CA VAL A 656 -31.08 -14.88 11.54
C VAL A 656 -30.03 -13.88 12.02
N ALA A 657 -30.23 -13.29 13.20
CA ALA A 657 -29.33 -12.31 13.78
C ALA A 657 -27.92 -12.87 14.01
N ASN A 658 -27.83 -14.13 14.45
CA ASN A 658 -26.57 -14.72 14.90
C ASN A 658 -25.89 -15.65 13.88
N ARG A 659 -26.63 -16.17 12.89
CA ARG A 659 -26.17 -17.31 12.08
C ARG A 659 -26.39 -17.16 10.57
N LEU A 660 -27.31 -16.31 10.12
CA LEU A 660 -27.56 -16.17 8.68
C LEU A 660 -26.52 -15.25 8.06
N SER A 661 -25.90 -15.69 6.95
CA SER A 661 -25.00 -14.81 6.20
C SER A 661 -25.80 -13.64 5.64
N ALA A 662 -25.13 -12.52 5.49
CA ALA A 662 -25.82 -11.30 5.15
C ALA A 662 -26.22 -11.24 3.66
N GLU A 663 -25.54 -11.99 2.78
CA GLU A 663 -25.96 -12.24 1.40
C GLU A 663 -27.24 -13.07 1.34
N LYS A 664 -27.34 -14.11 2.18
CA LYS A 664 -28.56 -14.94 2.24
C LYS A 664 -29.71 -14.16 2.86
N ALA A 665 -29.43 -13.33 3.86
CA ALA A 665 -30.39 -12.41 4.43
C ALA A 665 -30.93 -11.41 3.41
N ASP A 666 -30.07 -10.89 2.54
CA ASP A 666 -30.47 -9.98 1.46
C ASP A 666 -31.39 -10.66 0.44
N GLN A 667 -31.07 -11.89 0.00
CA GLN A 667 -31.95 -12.66 -0.89
C GLN A 667 -33.38 -12.78 -0.33
N TYR A 668 -33.52 -13.06 0.97
CA TYR A 668 -34.82 -13.10 1.62
C TYR A 668 -35.46 -11.72 1.80
N ALA A 669 -34.66 -10.68 2.08
CA ALA A 669 -35.12 -9.32 2.23
C ALA A 669 -35.73 -8.77 0.93
N GLN A 670 -35.15 -9.12 -0.22
CA GLN A 670 -35.64 -8.72 -1.55
C GLN A 670 -37.05 -9.26 -1.85
N GLU A 671 -37.49 -10.35 -1.22
CA GLU A 671 -38.86 -10.88 -1.43
C GLU A 671 -39.95 -9.95 -0.89
N PHE A 672 -39.60 -9.08 0.05
CA PHE A 672 -40.51 -8.11 0.66
C PHE A 672 -40.66 -6.83 -0.17
N ALA A 673 -39.89 -6.66 -1.24
CA ALA A 673 -40.00 -5.51 -2.11
C ALA A 673 -41.38 -5.43 -2.79
N GLY A 674 -41.98 -4.24 -2.76
CA GLY A 674 -43.30 -3.92 -3.32
C GLY A 674 -44.48 -4.49 -2.55
N LYS A 675 -44.31 -4.98 -1.31
CA LYS A 675 -45.39 -5.68 -0.58
C LYS A 675 -46.21 -4.76 0.30
N LEU A 676 -45.64 -3.67 0.81
CA LEU A 676 -46.33 -2.70 1.67
C LEU A 676 -46.63 -1.41 0.91
N VAL A 677 -47.86 -0.92 1.08
CA VAL A 677 -48.33 0.35 0.51
C VAL A 677 -49.04 1.14 1.61
N THR A 678 -48.68 2.41 1.76
CA THR A 678 -49.26 3.28 2.80
C THR A 678 -50.53 3.99 2.33
N ASN A 679 -51.36 4.46 3.26
CA ASN A 679 -52.58 5.22 2.98
C ASN A 679 -52.30 6.63 2.40
N THR A 680 -51.06 7.11 2.56
CA THR A 680 -50.58 8.44 2.17
C THR A 680 -49.23 8.31 1.44
N SER A 681 -49.13 7.38 0.48
CA SER A 681 -47.86 7.05 -0.15
C SER A 681 -47.34 8.13 -1.09
N TYR A 682 -46.08 8.49 -0.92
CA TYR A 682 -45.31 9.26 -1.91
C TYR A 682 -44.63 8.30 -2.89
N PRO A 683 -44.71 8.53 -4.22
CA PRO A 683 -44.18 7.62 -5.24
C PRO A 683 -42.64 7.51 -5.24
N ASP A 684 -41.94 8.47 -4.65
CA ASP A 684 -40.47 8.53 -4.54
C ASP A 684 -39.94 7.96 -3.22
N VAL A 685 -40.80 7.46 -2.32
CA VAL A 685 -40.40 6.81 -1.07
C VAL A 685 -40.59 5.29 -1.20
N ASN A 686 -39.51 4.54 -1.00
CA ASN A 686 -39.60 3.08 -0.89
C ASN A 686 -40.06 2.70 0.53
N TYR A 687 -41.31 2.21 0.63
CA TYR A 687 -41.96 1.87 1.90
C TYR A 687 -41.61 0.47 2.43
N ASP A 688 -41.01 -0.36 1.60
CA ASP A 688 -40.54 -1.68 2.00
C ASP A 688 -39.14 -1.59 2.61
N ASP A 689 -38.27 -0.76 2.06
CA ASP A 689 -36.86 -0.72 2.43
C ASP A 689 -36.55 -0.19 3.86
N TYR A 690 -35.59 -0.84 4.51
CA TYR A 690 -35.08 -0.45 5.83
C TYR A 690 -34.10 0.71 5.68
N GLY A 691 -34.27 1.76 6.47
CA GLY A 691 -33.39 2.94 6.41
C GLY A 691 -33.90 4.07 5.50
N THR A 692 -35.02 3.88 4.78
CA THR A 692 -35.69 4.98 4.06
C THR A 692 -36.45 5.95 4.98
N HIS A 693 -36.49 5.65 6.29
CA HIS A 693 -37.25 6.41 7.28
C HIS A 693 -38.75 6.52 6.92
N SER A 694 -39.26 5.60 6.11
CA SER A 694 -40.66 5.59 5.68
C SER A 694 -41.67 5.50 6.84
N PRO A 695 -41.40 4.82 7.99
CA PRO A 695 -42.27 4.90 9.15
C PRO A 695 -42.31 6.31 9.77
N GLU A 696 -41.15 6.96 9.91
CA GLU A 696 -41.04 8.32 10.45
C GLU A 696 -41.70 9.36 9.53
N ILE A 697 -41.51 9.23 8.22
CA ILE A 697 -42.18 10.06 7.20
C ILE A 697 -43.70 9.90 7.34
N THR A 698 -44.20 8.66 7.36
CA THR A 698 -45.64 8.36 7.46
C THR A 698 -46.23 8.91 8.76
N TYR A 699 -45.52 8.75 9.88
CA TYR A 699 -45.92 9.29 11.19
C TYR A 699 -46.11 10.81 11.14
N LEU A 700 -45.12 11.54 10.62
CA LEU A 700 -45.18 12.99 10.54
C LEU A 700 -46.23 13.49 9.53
N THR A 701 -46.41 12.79 8.41
CA THR A 701 -47.43 13.12 7.40
C THR A 701 -48.84 12.98 7.99
N ASN A 702 -49.10 11.90 8.74
CA ASN A 702 -50.39 11.68 9.40
C ASN A 702 -50.68 12.73 10.49
N LEU A 703 -49.64 13.27 11.13
CA LEU A 703 -49.77 14.40 12.06
C LEU A 703 -49.96 15.76 11.36
N GLY A 704 -49.81 15.82 10.03
CA GLY A 704 -49.85 17.05 9.25
C GLY A 704 -48.60 17.94 9.41
N VAL A 705 -47.52 17.41 10.00
CA VAL A 705 -46.28 18.14 10.27
C VAL A 705 -45.47 18.31 8.99
N VAL A 706 -45.20 17.19 8.30
CA VAL A 706 -44.52 17.20 7.00
C VAL A 706 -45.53 17.07 5.89
N LYS A 707 -45.23 17.71 4.76
CA LYS A 707 -46.01 17.66 3.53
C LYS A 707 -45.05 17.42 2.37
N GLY A 708 -45.48 16.61 1.41
CA GLY A 708 -44.78 16.41 0.14
C GLY A 708 -44.85 17.64 -0.76
N TYR A 709 -44.17 17.55 -1.90
CA TYR A 709 -44.22 18.55 -2.94
C TYR A 709 -45.53 18.50 -3.74
N PRO A 710 -45.89 19.59 -4.45
CA PRO A 710 -47.11 19.65 -5.24
C PRO A 710 -47.22 18.58 -6.35
N ASP A 711 -46.10 18.02 -6.78
CA ASP A 711 -46.04 16.93 -7.77
C ASP A 711 -46.41 15.55 -7.19
N GLY A 712 -46.74 15.50 -5.90
CA GLY A 712 -47.13 14.28 -5.19
C GLY A 712 -45.94 13.49 -4.64
N THR A 713 -44.70 13.97 -4.78
CA THR A 713 -43.51 13.35 -4.18
C THR A 713 -43.27 13.81 -2.74
N PHE A 714 -42.50 13.07 -1.95
CA PHE A 714 -42.01 13.51 -0.66
C PHE A 714 -40.84 14.49 -0.81
N GLY A 715 -40.05 14.33 -1.89
CA GLY A 715 -38.73 14.92 -2.04
C GLY A 715 -37.64 14.05 -1.42
N TYR A 716 -37.74 12.73 -1.54
CA TYR A 716 -36.78 11.79 -0.98
C TYR A 716 -35.36 12.05 -1.52
N GLY A 717 -34.38 12.17 -0.64
CA GLY A 717 -33.00 12.51 -0.99
C GLY A 717 -32.75 14.00 -1.27
N ALA A 718 -33.78 14.83 -1.36
CA ALA A 718 -33.60 16.26 -1.59
C ALA A 718 -32.98 16.94 -0.35
N PRO A 719 -32.02 17.87 -0.54
CA PRO A 719 -31.55 18.75 0.52
C PRO A 719 -32.70 19.50 1.18
N LEU A 720 -32.63 19.67 2.50
CA LEU A 720 -33.63 20.43 3.25
C LEU A 720 -33.10 21.84 3.56
N ALA A 721 -33.90 22.86 3.28
CA ALA A 721 -33.56 24.24 3.64
C ALA A 721 -33.80 24.49 5.14
N ARG A 722 -33.04 25.43 5.71
CA ARG A 722 -33.17 25.84 7.12
C ARG A 722 -34.60 26.22 7.49
N VAL A 723 -35.28 26.98 6.62
CA VAL A 723 -36.66 27.43 6.85
C VAL A 723 -37.66 26.27 6.87
N ASP A 724 -37.50 25.27 6.00
CA ASP A 724 -38.42 24.14 5.93
C ASP A 724 -38.38 23.32 7.23
N TYR A 725 -37.20 23.12 7.81
CA TYR A 725 -37.07 22.41 9.07
C TYR A 725 -37.69 23.17 10.24
N ILE A 726 -37.53 24.50 10.28
CA ILE A 726 -38.19 25.35 11.27
C ILE A 726 -39.71 25.31 11.14
N VAL A 727 -40.26 25.27 9.90
CA VAL A 727 -41.69 25.10 9.67
C VAL A 727 -42.18 23.74 10.18
N TRP A 728 -41.40 22.68 10.02
CA TRP A 728 -41.75 21.36 10.57
C TRP A 728 -41.80 21.40 12.11
N LEU A 729 -40.83 22.03 12.76
CA LEU A 729 -40.83 22.21 14.22
C LEU A 729 -42.01 23.06 14.69
N TYR A 730 -42.31 24.16 13.98
CA TYR A 730 -43.44 25.04 14.27
C TYR A 730 -44.78 24.29 14.21
N ARG A 731 -44.99 23.47 13.16
CA ARG A 731 -46.19 22.63 13.04
C ARG A 731 -46.25 21.53 14.10
N ALA A 732 -45.10 20.93 14.41
CA ALA A 732 -45.00 19.92 15.47
C ALA A 732 -45.38 20.48 16.85
N ALA A 733 -45.06 21.74 17.12
CA ALA A 733 -45.45 22.48 18.33
C ALA A 733 -46.88 23.05 18.28
N GLY A 734 -47.74 22.60 17.34
CA GLY A 734 -49.14 23.03 17.25
C GLY A 734 -49.37 24.35 16.51
N SER A 735 -48.36 24.88 15.82
CA SER A 735 -48.40 26.19 15.14
C SER A 735 -48.82 27.37 16.05
N PRO A 736 -48.07 27.64 17.15
CA PRO A 736 -48.42 28.69 18.10
C PRO A 736 -48.52 30.07 17.45
N ALA A 737 -49.38 30.97 17.97
CA ALA A 737 -49.50 32.31 17.42
C ALA A 737 -48.16 33.07 17.49
N ALA A 738 -47.71 33.59 16.35
CA ALA A 738 -46.49 34.40 16.24
C ALA A 738 -46.70 35.57 15.27
N ASP A 739 -46.15 36.72 15.63
CA ASP A 739 -46.09 37.90 14.77
C ASP A 739 -44.98 37.73 13.74
N GLU A 740 -45.34 37.68 12.45
CA GLU A 740 -44.37 37.49 11.36
C GLU A 740 -43.33 38.62 11.24
N SER A 741 -43.60 39.79 11.81
CA SER A 741 -42.65 40.91 11.84
C SER A 741 -41.61 40.80 12.96
N ALA A 742 -41.84 39.95 13.97
CA ALA A 742 -40.99 39.80 15.14
C ALA A 742 -39.72 38.96 14.90
N ALA A 743 -39.54 38.39 13.70
CA ALA A 743 -38.35 37.63 13.36
C ALA A 743 -37.08 38.49 13.44
N GLY A 744 -37.14 39.78 13.10
CA GLY A 744 -36.02 40.73 13.27
C GLY A 744 -34.67 40.27 12.69
N PHE A 745 -34.68 39.43 11.65
CA PHE A 745 -33.49 39.08 10.86
C PHE A 745 -33.53 39.91 9.57
N SER A 746 -32.38 40.43 9.14
CA SER A 746 -32.31 41.38 8.02
C SER A 746 -32.75 40.77 6.68
N ASP A 747 -32.62 39.46 6.52
CA ASP A 747 -32.98 38.67 5.35
C ASP A 747 -34.36 38.00 5.44
N VAL A 748 -35.17 38.32 6.45
CA VAL A 748 -36.52 37.75 6.65
C VAL A 748 -37.57 38.85 6.61
N ASN A 749 -38.14 39.08 5.44
CA ASN A 749 -39.26 40.00 5.21
C ASN A 749 -40.17 39.48 4.09
N SER A 750 -41.26 40.18 3.78
CA SER A 750 -42.23 39.75 2.76
C SER A 750 -41.67 39.71 1.33
N THR A 751 -40.57 40.40 1.05
CA THR A 751 -39.88 40.38 -0.24
C THR A 751 -38.92 39.20 -0.34
N THR A 752 -38.12 38.95 0.69
CA THR A 752 -37.11 37.87 0.68
C THR A 752 -37.71 36.51 1.00
N VAL A 753 -38.71 36.45 1.88
CA VAL A 753 -39.44 35.23 2.26
C VAL A 753 -40.94 35.46 2.02
N PRO A 754 -41.46 35.25 0.81
CA PRO A 754 -42.84 35.61 0.47
C PRO A 754 -43.91 34.83 1.26
N ASN A 755 -43.61 33.60 1.68
CA ASN A 755 -44.54 32.76 2.43
C ASN A 755 -44.69 33.25 3.89
N ALA A 756 -45.89 33.69 4.26
CA ALA A 756 -46.22 34.16 5.60
C ALA A 756 -46.04 33.07 6.68
N GLU A 757 -46.34 31.80 6.38
CA GLU A 757 -46.14 30.70 7.32
C GLU A 757 -44.65 30.55 7.68
N PHE A 758 -43.77 30.74 6.70
CA PHE A 758 -42.33 30.62 6.90
C PHE A 758 -41.83 31.75 7.80
N ARG A 759 -42.29 32.99 7.56
CA ARG A 759 -41.97 34.13 8.43
C ARG A 759 -42.48 33.94 9.87
N LYS A 760 -43.71 33.43 10.04
CA LYS A 760 -44.28 33.10 11.37
C LYS A 760 -43.47 32.02 12.10
N ALA A 761 -43.09 30.95 11.39
CA ALA A 761 -42.30 29.88 11.97
C ALA A 761 -40.91 30.38 12.42
N ILE A 762 -40.26 31.24 11.62
CA ILE A 762 -38.98 31.86 11.99
C ILE A 762 -39.15 32.80 13.19
N ALA A 763 -40.19 33.63 13.21
CA ALA A 763 -40.47 34.53 14.32
C ALA A 763 -40.73 33.78 15.62
N TRP A 764 -41.55 32.72 15.56
CA TRP A 764 -41.77 31.81 16.68
C TRP A 764 -40.44 31.21 17.16
N ALA A 765 -39.66 30.62 16.26
CA ALA A 765 -38.40 29.95 16.60
C ALA A 765 -37.39 30.91 17.24
N LYS A 766 -37.38 32.19 16.86
CA LYS A 766 -36.56 33.21 17.52
C LYS A 766 -37.09 33.53 18.92
N SER A 767 -38.39 33.76 19.05
CA SER A 767 -39.02 34.13 20.33
C SER A 767 -38.90 33.03 21.40
N THR A 768 -38.84 31.76 20.99
CA THR A 768 -38.70 30.60 21.88
C THR A 768 -37.25 30.13 22.03
N GLY A 769 -36.28 30.80 21.38
CA GLY A 769 -34.87 30.45 21.47
C GLY A 769 -34.46 29.19 20.69
N VAL A 770 -35.33 28.66 19.82
CA VAL A 770 -34.99 27.55 18.92
C VAL A 770 -33.90 27.98 17.92
N THR A 771 -33.97 29.21 17.41
CA THR A 771 -32.93 29.80 16.56
C THR A 771 -32.41 31.13 17.09
N THR A 772 -31.11 31.36 16.93
CA THR A 772 -30.44 32.63 17.22
C THR A 772 -30.07 33.41 15.96
N GLY A 773 -30.17 32.78 14.78
CA GLY A 773 -29.60 33.30 13.53
C GLY A 773 -28.07 33.24 13.49
N TYR A 774 -27.50 33.84 12.46
CA TYR A 774 -26.06 34.04 12.29
C TYR A 774 -25.58 35.31 13.00
N PRO A 775 -24.28 35.43 13.33
CA PRO A 775 -23.71 36.61 13.98
C PRO A 775 -23.89 37.92 13.20
N ASP A 776 -24.10 37.85 11.88
CA ASP A 776 -24.35 39.00 11.00
C ASP A 776 -25.80 39.51 11.04
N GLY A 777 -26.66 38.89 11.86
CA GLY A 777 -28.07 39.26 11.99
C GLY A 777 -28.99 38.65 10.93
N THR A 778 -28.50 37.70 10.12
CA THR A 778 -29.31 36.96 9.14
C THR A 778 -29.80 35.62 9.68
N PHE A 779 -30.77 35.00 9.00
CA PHE A 779 -31.23 33.63 9.27
C PHE A 779 -30.80 32.63 8.18
N ALA A 780 -30.57 33.11 6.96
CA ALA A 780 -30.34 32.36 5.73
C ALA A 780 -31.43 31.31 5.43
N PRO A 781 -32.70 31.71 5.22
CA PRO A 781 -33.84 30.79 5.18
C PRO A 781 -33.71 29.66 4.16
N TYR A 782 -33.15 29.97 2.98
CA TYR A 782 -33.03 29.02 1.87
C TYR A 782 -31.67 28.33 1.78
N ALA A 783 -30.78 28.58 2.74
CA ALA A 783 -29.53 27.84 2.82
C ALA A 783 -29.81 26.38 3.17
N THR A 784 -29.04 25.48 2.57
CA THR A 784 -29.07 24.05 2.90
C THR A 784 -28.70 23.85 4.37
N LEU A 785 -29.46 23.02 5.07
CA LEU A 785 -29.26 22.76 6.49
C LEU A 785 -28.20 21.66 6.71
N ALA A 786 -27.23 21.90 7.58
CA ALA A 786 -26.28 20.88 8.02
C ALA A 786 -26.91 19.99 9.13
N ARG A 787 -26.45 18.74 9.24
CA ARG A 787 -26.97 17.79 10.24
C ARG A 787 -26.77 18.27 11.69
N GLN A 788 -25.63 18.89 11.99
CA GLN A 788 -25.35 19.42 13.33
C GLN A 788 -26.24 20.60 13.71
N ASP A 789 -26.56 21.47 12.75
CA ASP A 789 -27.47 22.59 12.96
C ASP A 789 -28.89 22.10 13.26
N ALA A 790 -29.34 21.04 12.59
CA ALA A 790 -30.62 20.41 12.87
C ALA A 790 -30.67 19.79 14.27
N ALA A 791 -29.59 19.15 14.72
CA ALA A 791 -29.48 18.65 16.08
C ALA A 791 -29.56 19.79 17.11
N ALA A 792 -28.91 20.93 16.84
CA ALA A 792 -28.99 22.10 17.70
C ALA A 792 -30.42 22.68 17.76
N PHE A 793 -31.13 22.76 16.64
CA PHE A 793 -32.53 23.18 16.62
C PHE A 793 -33.42 22.25 17.45
N LEU A 794 -33.25 20.93 17.32
CA LEU A 794 -34.01 19.96 18.11
C LEU A 794 -33.70 20.06 19.61
N TYR A 795 -32.43 20.17 19.96
CA TYR A 795 -31.99 20.31 21.35
C TYR A 795 -32.61 21.54 22.02
N ARG A 796 -32.60 22.69 21.32
CA ARG A 796 -33.23 23.92 21.83
C ARG A 796 -34.75 23.81 21.86
N ALA A 797 -35.37 23.22 20.84
CA ALA A 797 -36.82 22.97 20.82
C ALA A 797 -37.28 22.03 21.96
N ALA A 798 -36.41 21.11 22.40
CA ALA A 798 -36.63 20.26 23.57
C ALA A 798 -36.39 20.98 24.91
N GLY A 799 -36.14 22.29 24.90
CA GLY A 799 -35.90 23.09 26.10
C GLY A 799 -34.44 23.09 26.59
N SER A 800 -33.48 22.72 25.74
CA SER A 800 -32.04 22.64 26.08
C SER A 800 -31.78 21.81 27.35
N PRO A 801 -32.22 20.54 27.40
CA PRO A 801 -32.11 19.70 28.58
C PRO A 801 -30.65 19.56 29.04
N LYS A 802 -30.40 19.66 30.36
CA LYS A 802 -29.04 19.51 30.91
C LYS A 802 -28.44 18.17 30.49
N PHE A 803 -27.33 18.22 29.76
CA PHE A 803 -26.64 17.04 29.26
C PHE A 803 -25.14 17.18 29.50
N ASN A 804 -24.54 16.17 30.13
CA ASN A 804 -23.10 16.11 30.37
C ASN A 804 -22.46 15.17 29.34
N GLU A 805 -21.65 15.74 28.45
CA GLU A 805 -21.00 15.03 27.35
C GLU A 805 -20.04 13.91 27.83
N SER A 806 -19.52 14.00 29.05
CA SER A 806 -18.66 12.96 29.63
C SER A 806 -19.42 11.65 29.92
N TYR A 807 -20.74 11.72 30.09
CA TYR A 807 -21.61 10.56 30.31
C TYR A 807 -22.36 10.13 29.03
N ALA A 808 -21.93 10.60 27.86
CA ALA A 808 -22.51 10.15 26.61
C ALA A 808 -22.15 8.67 26.35
N ASP A 809 -23.15 7.79 26.44
CA ASP A 809 -23.02 6.36 26.14
C ASP A 809 -22.77 6.08 24.64
N VAL A 810 -23.12 7.04 23.78
CA VAL A 810 -22.91 6.97 22.33
C VAL A 810 -21.99 8.10 21.92
N LYS A 811 -20.86 7.75 21.29
CA LYS A 811 -19.84 8.69 20.80
C LYS A 811 -19.61 8.50 19.31
N PHE A 812 -19.32 9.60 18.62
CA PHE A 812 -18.93 9.61 17.21
C PHE A 812 -17.50 10.11 17.10
N ALA A 813 -16.71 9.48 16.24
CA ALA A 813 -15.28 9.80 16.08
C ALA A 813 -15.03 11.20 15.50
N ASP A 814 -16.00 11.76 14.79
CA ASP A 814 -15.98 13.12 14.25
C ASP A 814 -16.67 14.16 15.16
N VAL A 815 -17.02 13.79 16.40
CA VAL A 815 -17.64 14.68 17.38
C VAL A 815 -16.75 14.75 18.62
N THR A 816 -16.09 15.90 18.79
CA THR A 816 -15.23 16.16 19.95
C THR A 816 -16.07 16.79 21.06
N PRO A 817 -16.13 16.19 22.28
CA PRO A 817 -16.84 16.79 23.40
C PRO A 817 -16.33 18.20 23.74
N GLY A 818 -17.26 19.12 24.02
CA GLY A 818 -16.97 20.53 24.29
C GLY A 818 -16.77 21.42 23.05
N ASP A 819 -16.86 20.87 21.84
CA ASP A 819 -16.83 21.65 20.60
C ASP A 819 -18.18 22.34 20.33
N SER A 820 -18.30 23.57 20.85
CA SER A 820 -19.50 24.40 20.66
C SER A 820 -19.75 24.81 19.21
N ALA A 821 -18.70 24.90 18.37
CA ALA A 821 -18.82 25.30 16.96
C ALA A 821 -19.55 24.25 16.13
N ASN A 822 -19.36 22.96 16.48
CA ASN A 822 -20.03 21.83 15.85
C ASN A 822 -21.23 21.30 16.66
N HIS A 823 -21.67 22.05 17.66
CA HIS A 823 -22.82 21.72 18.50
C HIS A 823 -22.71 20.33 19.18
N SER A 824 -21.51 19.96 19.63
CA SER A 824 -21.21 18.62 20.18
C SER A 824 -22.19 18.18 21.25
N GLN A 825 -22.57 19.09 22.16
CA GLN A 825 -23.54 18.81 23.22
C GLN A 825 -24.91 18.38 22.67
N ALA A 826 -25.43 19.09 21.68
CA ALA A 826 -26.72 18.79 21.07
C ALA A 826 -26.68 17.47 20.28
N VAL A 827 -25.57 17.23 19.58
CA VAL A 827 -25.33 15.99 18.83
C VAL A 827 -25.28 14.79 19.76
N LEU A 828 -24.47 14.86 20.83
CA LEU A 828 -24.33 13.77 21.80
C LEU A 828 -25.61 13.57 22.62
N TRP A 829 -26.34 14.63 22.97
CA TRP A 829 -27.68 14.50 23.57
C TRP A 829 -28.64 13.75 22.66
N ALA A 830 -28.70 14.14 21.38
CA ALA A 830 -29.58 13.48 20.41
C ALA A 830 -29.20 12.00 20.24
N ALA A 831 -27.89 11.69 20.29
CA ALA A 831 -27.39 10.33 20.20
C ALA A 831 -27.75 9.47 21.42
N SER A 832 -27.49 9.97 22.63
CA SER A 832 -27.84 9.29 23.88
C SER A 832 -29.34 9.01 24.03
N ASN A 833 -30.19 9.80 23.38
CA ASN A 833 -31.64 9.59 23.39
C ASN A 833 -32.17 8.78 22.19
N GLY A 834 -31.29 8.27 21.34
CA GLY A 834 -31.65 7.46 20.17
C GLY A 834 -32.32 8.24 19.03
N ILE A 835 -32.25 9.57 19.06
CA ILE A 835 -32.76 10.46 18.02
C ILE A 835 -31.80 10.42 16.82
N ALA A 836 -30.51 10.69 17.09
CA ALA A 836 -29.43 10.64 16.11
C ALA A 836 -28.66 9.32 16.23
N LYS A 837 -28.70 8.48 15.19
CA LYS A 837 -27.98 7.19 15.20
C LYS A 837 -26.58 7.25 14.59
N GLY A 838 -26.27 8.31 13.84
CA GLY A 838 -25.04 8.44 13.08
C GLY A 838 -24.96 7.48 11.89
N TYR A 839 -23.84 7.56 11.18
CA TYR A 839 -23.42 6.62 10.15
C TYR A 839 -22.46 5.60 10.78
N SER A 840 -22.79 4.32 10.64
CA SER A 840 -21.90 3.22 11.01
C SER A 840 -20.72 3.15 10.04
N GLY A 841 -19.52 2.92 10.55
CA GLY A 841 -18.29 2.82 9.78
C GLY A 841 -17.15 2.17 10.59
N THR A 842 -15.90 2.20 10.09
CA THR A 842 -14.70 1.71 10.83
C THR A 842 -14.55 2.45 12.15
N VAL A 843 -15.03 3.70 12.16
CA VAL A 843 -15.42 4.45 13.33
C VAL A 843 -16.81 5.04 13.08
N ASN A 844 -17.70 5.02 14.09
CA ASN A 844 -19.02 5.66 13.96
C ASN A 844 -18.86 7.16 13.79
N LYS A 845 -19.55 7.75 12.80
CA LYS A 845 -19.49 9.19 12.52
C LYS A 845 -20.88 9.81 12.54
N PHE A 846 -21.02 11.04 13.01
CA PHE A 846 -22.25 11.80 12.90
C PHE A 846 -22.41 12.49 11.54
N ALA A 847 -21.28 12.86 10.95
CA ALA A 847 -21.10 13.68 9.74
C ALA A 847 -21.81 15.04 9.86
N GLY A 848 -21.49 15.80 10.92
CA GLY A 848 -22.21 17.02 11.30
C GLY A 848 -22.31 18.09 10.20
N MET A 849 -21.26 18.24 9.40
CA MET A 849 -21.17 19.20 8.29
C MET A 849 -21.85 18.74 7.01
N SER A 850 -22.31 17.49 6.92
CA SER A 850 -23.01 17.00 5.74
C SER A 850 -24.38 17.65 5.60
N THR A 851 -24.79 17.85 4.36
CA THR A 851 -26.14 18.31 4.01
C THR A 851 -27.20 17.36 4.59
N LEU A 852 -28.18 17.92 5.31
CA LEU A 852 -29.33 17.20 5.78
C LEU A 852 -30.37 17.06 4.67
N VAL A 853 -30.74 15.82 4.39
CA VAL A 853 -31.78 15.47 3.42
C VAL A 853 -33.13 15.24 4.10
N ARG A 854 -34.22 15.41 3.36
CA ARG A 854 -35.61 15.42 3.89
C ARG A 854 -35.98 14.19 4.72
N GLN A 855 -35.58 12.99 4.30
CA GLN A 855 -35.89 11.75 5.02
C GLN A 855 -35.15 11.64 6.36
N ASP A 856 -33.89 12.08 6.43
CA ASP A 856 -33.10 12.08 7.66
C ASP A 856 -33.66 13.10 8.66
N ALA A 857 -34.04 14.27 8.14
CA ALA A 857 -34.70 15.31 8.93
C ALA A 857 -36.03 14.82 9.53
N ALA A 858 -36.81 14.08 8.75
CA ALA A 858 -38.06 13.47 9.20
C ALA A 858 -37.79 12.44 10.32
N ALA A 859 -36.74 11.63 10.16
CA ALA A 859 -36.34 10.67 11.19
C ALA A 859 -35.98 11.34 12.52
N PHE A 860 -35.15 12.39 12.48
CA PHE A 860 -34.76 13.11 13.69
C PHE A 860 -35.97 13.74 14.40
N LEU A 861 -36.85 14.40 13.65
CA LEU A 861 -38.04 15.04 14.24
C LEU A 861 -39.03 14.01 14.78
N ALA A 862 -39.36 12.96 14.01
CA ALA A 862 -40.30 11.93 14.42
C ALA A 862 -39.87 11.25 15.73
N ARG A 863 -38.59 10.88 15.83
CA ARG A 863 -38.04 10.24 17.04
C ARG A 863 -38.06 11.19 18.24
N THR A 864 -37.80 12.48 18.01
CA THR A 864 -37.90 13.51 19.06
C THR A 864 -39.34 13.61 19.60
N LEU A 865 -40.34 13.59 18.72
CA LEU A 865 -41.76 13.61 19.11
C LEU A 865 -42.19 12.33 19.83
N GLN A 866 -41.76 11.16 19.35
CA GLN A 866 -42.07 9.87 19.98
C GLN A 866 -41.51 9.77 21.41
N LYS A 867 -40.41 10.46 21.70
CA LYS A 867 -39.83 10.57 23.04
C LYS A 867 -40.52 11.61 23.93
N GLY A 868 -41.48 12.37 23.39
CA GLY A 868 -42.25 13.36 24.14
C GLY A 868 -41.51 14.67 24.45
N TYR A 869 -40.40 14.97 23.75
CA TYR A 869 -39.62 16.19 24.01
C TYR A 869 -40.25 17.47 23.50
N ILE A 870 -41.13 17.38 22.49
CA ILE A 870 -41.86 18.51 21.94
C ILE A 870 -43.33 18.19 22.10
N ALA A 871 -43.99 18.89 23.03
CA ALA A 871 -45.42 18.76 23.27
C ALA A 871 -46.23 19.64 22.30
N LYS A 872 -47.43 19.19 21.98
CA LYS A 872 -48.38 19.86 21.09
C LYS A 872 -49.23 20.89 21.83
#